data_AF-A0A418CIN4-F1
#
_entry.id   AF-A0A418CIN4-F1
#
_cell.length_a   1.000
_cell.length_b   1.000
_cell.length_c   1.000
_cell.angle_alpha   90.00
_cell.angle_beta   90.00
_cell.angle_gamma   90.00
#
_symmetry.space_group_name_H-M   'P 1'
#
loop_
_entity.id
_entity.type
_entity.pdbx_description
1 polymer ?
#
loop_
_entity_poly.entity_id
_entity_poly.type
_entity_poly.pdbx_seq_one_letter_code
_entity_poly.pdbx_strand_id
1 'polypeptide(L)'
;MHYSQCVRCERVEPNPVAPRPTATLLLPSSVEAFLDIPLQMKACSQTMDMMTCVLAGLFPLAKEGHTFLFDVKSWRFVPCEMIAHLIHVHSPMFTPVNATHADHTSTNAINNVDAVPDVVAHERGPTTKQRLRTFKVGVSVLYMIGTVATSMTFVQYANESIGNDFFWIGFNSSGTHTFLANWFTSHLLVQDDAANLLSLDFVDTMLYNQSGVVIPHPPMYATWVQQEIGYNLTKVIHGLRLLTADDSRSGSILRNVPWSSWQSTAIEPYDWLDAFEVAFASELRSTHSGRIFWASIQDHTSTIVEEARVWTNEGVEFFTTQWQNYKTIGITESFTVQNAVGAVYPLSLKASNGTYRLAYQTSMKLYWSLSMDLIYVVVNSSFGNGSSLLRQSPAFAYRNVTVSTAMQRTSMTLTTPYHSAVVSGILGPFGSIDAKIVPRPQALLAFYRQVVAATVAAIQDTNHTRSFLTNVPMQQWALKGYESWEAGALRVQGGDILCASGTPLPVGMMASFGITHGCLARASMLQIDSAALVFALTAWQSRHPSRPLNTTYVCSGRGTARDCAATLTQVAAGVRSTRSLQNLSSAAAHTNISALEIAQIQFVVSPQNVRRSVQVAFFPPSPRFRDVVKFEGDRGAMTSMSARYPTTSWQPQASEIPRNVVNFLRMGVVYVTSVLAFVAGLVIMYTALGRGHIEPRNVFHVNRVAGFVWIGRPLLFARSMVALGILSTSKACLVRHGHLNMIQMPQPDALHFVRAVLSSSEACWLVFVIQDLLTIATQDRAQRHASRASVFVWGMSALCSCLYPVAPTVTLEQHCNFDVVDVQLECHSGSIAIGSVHRFYLLVVFTVGSVVGSVLVQLGCNRTSKVSGPSLHHVKGGTTTSLFLCNRAKNLFRNQPFWTLDNVYYLDLASAVMNGSWSCGGATGKYASALSMKQIPVPVPTANDVLVKVAATSVNKGDQVILGGTPFMVRLATGHVFKPAPDTVIGSDFAGTVHAVGAAVTKFHVGDEVYGQVNFTTGRGSFAEFVCMSESDTLWLKPTNLTFAEAATMPCAGQTALQTVRDDGGVTAGSKVVINGASGGVGSFAVQIAKALGAHVTAVCSQTNAGAARQLGADDVVDYQSQDFVQKYQGQADVHVDYAGSRTIRDNCKVLTEHGTYVTAGGPPETFMGRMACFLALKPFVSQRLVLGMLKPSQALLESLKELAEAGHVRPRVTAQFDLGHAADAFRLFEQGHVQGKIVVVVGP
;
A
#
# COMPACT_ATOMS: atom_id res chain seq x y z
N MET A 1 -63.47 -13.47 70.62
CA MET A 1 -62.04 -13.81 70.43
C MET A 1 -61.41 -12.76 69.50
N HIS A 2 -60.18 -12.34 69.81
CA HIS A 2 -59.12 -11.68 69.00
C HIS A 2 -59.40 -11.10 67.59
N TYR A 3 -58.87 -9.93 67.17
CA TYR A 3 -58.20 -8.78 67.86
C TYR A 3 -58.01 -7.60 66.85
N SER A 4 -57.97 -6.33 67.32
CA SER A 4 -57.36 -5.08 66.72
C SER A 4 -57.38 -4.81 65.19
N GLN A 5 -57.97 -3.74 64.63
CA GLN A 5 -57.65 -2.28 64.71
C GLN A 5 -56.30 -1.81 64.12
N CYS A 6 -56.30 -0.95 63.06
CA CYS A 6 -55.70 0.43 63.03
C CYS A 6 -55.63 1.14 61.64
N VAL A 7 -56.55 2.08 61.37
CA VAL A 7 -56.38 3.55 61.11
C VAL A 7 -55.25 4.15 60.21
N ARG A 8 -55.69 4.98 59.21
CA ARG A 8 -55.15 6.26 58.60
C ARG A 8 -54.24 6.33 57.34
N CYS A 9 -54.65 7.26 56.45
CA CYS A 9 -53.88 8.13 55.50
C CYS A 9 -52.98 7.44 54.44
N GLU A 10 -52.70 7.91 53.21
CA GLU A 10 -53.08 9.04 52.33
C GLU A 10 -52.61 8.65 50.87
N ARG A 11 -52.81 9.34 49.73
CA ARG A 11 -53.21 10.73 49.38
C ARG A 11 -54.02 10.76 48.04
N VAL A 12 -53.73 11.67 47.10
CA VAL A 12 -54.29 11.82 45.73
C VAL A 12 -53.18 11.65 44.68
N GLU A 13 -53.44 10.97 43.55
CA GLU A 13 -52.55 10.91 42.39
C GLU A 13 -52.77 12.11 41.43
N PRO A 14 -51.71 12.79 40.94
CA PRO A 14 -51.85 13.87 39.95
C PRO A 14 -51.79 13.35 38.51
N ASN A 15 -52.52 14.03 37.61
CA ASN A 15 -52.46 13.79 36.16
C ASN A 15 -51.03 14.00 35.60
N PRO A 16 -50.62 13.23 34.56
CA PRO A 16 -49.29 13.33 33.98
C PRO A 16 -49.04 14.64 33.25
N VAL A 17 -47.88 15.24 33.50
CA VAL A 17 -47.36 16.41 32.79
C VAL A 17 -47.18 16.09 31.30
N ALA A 18 -47.60 17.00 30.42
CA ALA A 18 -47.37 16.87 28.98
C ALA A 18 -45.87 16.76 28.67
N PRO A 19 -45.41 15.72 27.95
CA PRO A 19 -44.00 15.57 27.67
C PRO A 19 -43.49 16.68 26.76
N ARG A 20 -42.33 17.25 27.10
CA ARG A 20 -41.50 18.02 26.16
C ARG A 20 -41.24 17.17 24.92
N PRO A 21 -41.06 17.75 23.72
CA PRO A 21 -40.83 16.98 22.50
C PRO A 21 -39.56 16.13 22.61
N THR A 22 -39.75 14.85 22.94
CA THR A 22 -38.71 13.83 22.89
C THR A 22 -38.51 13.43 21.44
N ALA A 23 -37.38 13.84 20.84
CA ALA A 23 -36.91 13.34 19.56
C ALA A 23 -36.98 11.80 19.53
N THR A 24 -37.49 11.21 18.44
CA THR A 24 -37.75 9.78 18.41
C THR A 24 -36.44 9.00 18.29
N LEU A 25 -36.07 8.27 19.35
CA LEU A 25 -34.84 7.44 19.47
C LEU A 25 -34.67 6.31 18.40
N LEU A 26 -35.57 6.23 17.41
CA LEU A 26 -35.55 5.28 16.31
C LEU A 26 -34.82 5.79 15.05
N LEU A 27 -34.65 7.11 14.91
CA LEU A 27 -34.05 7.70 13.71
C LEU A 27 -32.55 8.00 13.88
N PRO A 28 -31.74 7.80 12.84
CA PRO A 28 -30.37 8.33 12.79
C PRO A 28 -30.39 9.85 12.84
N SER A 29 -29.43 10.46 13.53
CA SER A 29 -29.24 11.92 13.51
C SER A 29 -28.96 12.48 12.11
N SER A 30 -28.49 11.65 11.17
CA SER A 30 -28.38 12.02 9.74
C SER A 30 -29.72 12.04 9.00
N VAL A 31 -30.73 11.29 9.45
CA VAL A 31 -32.09 11.36 8.90
C VAL A 31 -32.80 12.58 9.44
N GLU A 32 -32.72 12.79 10.76
CA GLU A 32 -33.27 13.96 11.45
C GLU A 32 -32.68 15.30 10.95
N ALA A 33 -31.44 15.30 10.44
CA ALA A 33 -30.79 16.48 9.89
C ALA A 33 -31.00 16.74 8.39
N PHE A 34 -31.51 15.78 7.61
CA PHE A 34 -31.58 15.88 6.13
C PHE A 34 -32.90 15.45 5.48
N LEU A 35 -33.81 14.79 6.22
CA LEU A 35 -35.15 14.46 5.74
C LEU A 35 -36.16 15.36 6.46
N ASP A 36 -36.73 16.31 5.70
CA ASP A 36 -37.63 17.36 6.19
C ASP A 36 -39.04 16.80 6.41
N ILE A 37 -39.20 16.01 7.48
CA ILE A 37 -40.45 15.30 7.80
C ILE A 37 -41.34 16.22 8.67
N PRO A 38 -42.53 16.65 8.20
CA PRO A 38 -43.45 17.46 9.00
C PRO A 38 -44.09 16.62 10.12
N LEU A 39 -43.47 16.63 11.30
CA LEU A 39 -43.93 15.92 12.50
C LEU A 39 -45.21 16.54 13.08
N GLN A 40 -46.37 16.18 12.54
CA GLN A 40 -47.66 16.53 13.14
C GLN A 40 -47.93 15.69 14.41
N MET A 41 -47.63 16.25 15.59
CA MET A 41 -48.03 15.67 16.87
C MET A 41 -49.53 15.81 17.11
N LYS A 42 -50.32 14.83 16.66
CA LYS A 42 -51.66 14.53 17.19
C LYS A 42 -51.77 13.05 17.53
N ALA A 43 -51.88 12.76 18.83
CA ALA A 43 -52.15 11.45 19.44
C ALA A 43 -51.27 10.25 18.99
N CYS A 44 -50.23 9.95 19.78
CA CYS A 44 -49.56 8.65 19.93
C CYS A 44 -49.37 7.75 18.69
N SER A 45 -49.03 8.31 17.53
CA SER A 45 -48.51 7.54 16.39
C SER A 45 -47.60 8.41 15.52
N GLN A 46 -46.52 7.82 15.00
CA GLN A 46 -45.70 8.41 13.94
C GLN A 46 -45.83 7.55 12.67
N THR A 47 -45.78 8.16 11.50
CA THR A 47 -45.91 7.47 10.22
C THR A 47 -44.71 7.80 9.33
N MET A 48 -44.05 6.76 8.81
CA MET A 48 -42.96 6.88 7.84
C MET A 48 -43.35 6.16 6.55
N ASP A 49 -43.03 6.76 5.40
CA ASP A 49 -43.14 6.08 4.12
C ASP A 49 -41.95 5.12 3.88
N MET A 50 -42.13 4.21 2.93
CA MET A 50 -41.17 3.14 2.66
C MET A 50 -39.80 3.65 2.16
N MET A 51 -39.73 4.78 1.46
CA MET A 51 -38.43 5.35 1.03
C MET A 51 -37.71 5.99 2.22
N THR A 52 -38.40 6.73 3.08
CA THR A 52 -37.81 7.27 4.30
C THR A 52 -37.34 6.17 5.25
N CYS A 53 -38.06 5.04 5.35
CA CYS A 53 -37.57 3.85 6.05
C CYS A 53 -36.26 3.31 5.44
N VAL A 54 -36.20 3.10 4.11
CA VAL A 54 -35.01 2.61 3.41
C VAL A 54 -33.82 3.57 3.58
N LEU A 55 -34.03 4.88 3.47
CA LEU A 55 -33.00 5.92 3.70
C LEU A 55 -32.55 5.96 5.17
N ALA A 56 -33.43 5.64 6.12
CA ALA A 56 -33.07 5.44 7.51
C ALA A 56 -32.35 4.10 7.78
N GLY A 57 -32.23 3.21 6.80
CA GLY A 57 -31.64 1.88 6.94
C GLY A 57 -32.59 0.84 7.54
N LEU A 58 -33.90 1.07 7.43
CA LEU A 58 -34.97 0.24 7.98
C LEU A 58 -35.77 -0.39 6.82
N PHE A 59 -35.71 -1.70 6.67
CA PHE A 59 -36.32 -2.42 5.54
C PHE A 59 -37.54 -3.22 6.02
N PRO A 60 -38.78 -2.80 5.67
CA PRO A 60 -39.97 -3.57 6.00
C PRO A 60 -40.05 -4.86 5.17
N LEU A 61 -40.26 -5.99 5.83
CA LEU A 61 -40.30 -7.33 5.25
C LEU A 61 -41.44 -8.13 5.89
N ALA A 62 -42.30 -8.73 5.07
CA ALA A 62 -43.43 -9.55 5.52
C ALA A 62 -43.15 -11.04 5.29
N LYS A 63 -43.44 -11.88 6.28
CA LYS A 63 -43.39 -13.34 6.15
C LYS A 63 -44.45 -14.01 7.01
N GLU A 64 -45.21 -14.92 6.42
CA GLU A 64 -46.18 -15.79 7.12
C GLU A 64 -47.16 -15.02 8.03
N GLY A 65 -47.68 -13.89 7.55
CA GLY A 65 -48.66 -13.05 8.26
C GLY A 65 -48.09 -12.03 9.25
N HIS A 66 -46.81 -12.13 9.61
CA HIS A 66 -46.15 -11.15 10.48
C HIS A 66 -45.29 -10.17 9.66
N THR A 67 -45.35 -8.89 10.03
CA THR A 67 -44.52 -7.81 9.49
C THR A 67 -43.32 -7.57 10.41
N PHE A 68 -42.14 -7.48 9.80
CA PHE A 68 -40.86 -7.24 10.46
C PHE A 68 -40.16 -6.04 9.84
N LEU A 69 -39.40 -5.32 10.64
CA LEU A 69 -38.51 -4.24 10.20
C LEU A 69 -37.06 -4.71 10.34
N PHE A 70 -36.33 -4.85 9.24
CA PHE A 70 -34.90 -5.16 9.27
C PHE A 70 -34.09 -3.87 9.35
N ASP A 71 -33.55 -3.59 10.54
CA ASP A 71 -32.63 -2.46 10.75
C ASP A 71 -31.21 -2.85 10.38
N VAL A 72 -30.61 -2.14 9.42
CA VAL A 72 -29.22 -2.34 8.96
C VAL A 72 -28.18 -1.98 10.03
N LYS A 73 -28.50 -1.09 10.98
CA LYS A 73 -27.56 -0.60 12.01
C LYS A 73 -27.42 -1.61 13.15
N SER A 74 -28.53 -2.16 13.63
CA SER A 74 -28.53 -3.28 14.58
C SER A 74 -28.44 -4.65 13.90
N TRP A 75 -28.65 -4.73 12.58
CA TRP A 75 -28.59 -5.97 11.79
C TRP A 75 -29.55 -7.04 12.33
N ARG A 76 -30.77 -6.62 12.69
CA ARG A 76 -31.79 -7.45 13.38
C ARG A 76 -33.17 -7.20 12.78
N PHE A 77 -33.98 -8.25 12.73
CA PHE A 77 -35.42 -8.14 12.51
C PHE A 77 -36.12 -7.72 13.80
N VAL A 78 -36.84 -6.60 13.77
CA VAL A 78 -37.71 -6.13 14.84
C VAL A 78 -39.16 -6.40 14.44
N PRO A 79 -39.95 -7.18 15.21
CA PRO A 79 -41.37 -7.38 14.91
C PRO A 79 -42.12 -6.05 14.98
N CYS A 80 -42.95 -5.74 13.98
CA CYS A 80 -43.70 -4.48 13.96
C CYS A 80 -44.67 -4.35 15.14
N GLU A 81 -45.18 -5.45 15.68
CA GLU A 81 -45.97 -5.51 16.93
C GLU A 81 -45.25 -4.86 18.12
N MET A 82 -43.91 -4.89 18.15
CA MET A 82 -43.08 -4.30 19.21
C MET A 82 -42.87 -2.78 19.04
N ILE A 83 -43.22 -2.24 17.86
CA ILE A 83 -43.09 -0.81 17.49
C ILE A 83 -44.47 -0.17 17.24
N ALA A 84 -45.57 -0.92 17.29
CA ALA A 84 -46.91 -0.45 16.93
C ALA A 84 -47.39 0.79 17.74
N HIS A 85 -46.91 0.97 18.97
CA HIS A 85 -47.18 2.15 19.79
C HIS A 85 -46.27 3.37 19.52
N LEU A 86 -45.34 3.25 18.57
CA LEU A 86 -44.35 4.29 18.22
C LEU A 86 -44.40 4.64 16.73
N ILE A 87 -44.50 3.67 15.82
CA ILE A 87 -44.55 3.88 14.37
C ILE A 87 -45.60 2.96 13.73
N HIS A 88 -46.62 3.55 13.10
CA HIS A 88 -47.57 2.86 12.24
C HIS A 88 -47.10 2.93 10.77
N VAL A 89 -46.84 1.76 10.17
CA VAL A 89 -46.50 1.64 8.74
C VAL A 89 -47.72 1.08 8.01
N HIS A 90 -48.47 1.95 7.32
CA HIS A 90 -49.61 1.52 6.51
C HIS A 90 -49.21 1.30 5.04
N SER A 91 -49.45 0.09 4.55
CA SER A 91 -49.43 -0.25 3.11
C SER A 91 -50.67 0.35 2.40
N PRO A 92 -50.62 0.68 1.09
CA PRO A 92 -51.54 1.66 0.52
C PRO A 92 -52.88 1.09 0.05
N MET A 93 -53.99 1.72 0.47
CA MET A 93 -55.24 1.83 -0.31
C MET A 93 -56.12 2.98 0.24
N PHE A 94 -56.86 3.65 -0.66
CA PHE A 94 -57.80 4.75 -0.38
C PHE A 94 -58.97 4.28 0.54
N THR A 95 -59.70 5.09 1.33
CA THR A 95 -60.48 6.32 1.00
C THR A 95 -60.92 7.04 2.33
N PRO A 96 -61.50 8.26 2.31
CA PRO A 96 -61.76 9.09 3.52
C PRO A 96 -63.18 8.95 4.13
N VAL A 97 -63.43 9.54 5.33
CA VAL A 97 -64.61 10.39 5.69
C VAL A 97 -64.76 10.73 7.20
N ASN A 98 -65.06 12.02 7.47
CA ASN A 98 -65.73 12.69 8.61
C ASN A 98 -65.25 12.73 10.09
N ALA A 99 -65.51 13.91 10.65
CA ALA A 99 -65.18 14.46 11.97
C ALA A 99 -66.26 14.25 13.07
N THR A 100 -65.91 14.55 14.34
CA THR A 100 -66.75 15.33 15.30
C THR A 100 -65.97 15.84 16.53
N HIS A 101 -66.23 17.10 16.93
CA HIS A 101 -66.31 17.73 18.29
C HIS A 101 -65.54 17.15 19.50
N ALA A 102 -64.67 17.93 20.19
CA ALA A 102 -64.90 18.80 21.38
C ALA A 102 -64.29 18.16 22.67
N ASP A 103 -63.97 18.81 23.80
CA ASP A 103 -64.32 20.15 24.32
C ASP A 103 -63.26 20.74 25.33
N HIS A 104 -63.58 21.88 25.97
CA HIS A 104 -62.71 22.82 26.76
C HIS A 104 -62.23 22.45 28.21
N THR A 105 -61.43 23.37 28.80
CA THR A 105 -61.16 23.69 30.26
C THR A 105 -60.00 22.94 30.99
N SER A 106 -59.26 23.51 31.97
CA SER A 106 -59.03 24.91 32.43
C SER A 106 -57.83 25.06 33.42
N THR A 107 -57.09 26.17 33.30
CA THR A 107 -56.37 27.01 34.31
C THR A 107 -55.96 26.54 35.74
N ASN A 108 -54.73 26.95 36.11
CA ASN A 108 -54.25 27.54 37.40
C ASN A 108 -53.41 26.72 38.43
N ALA A 109 -52.45 27.46 39.01
CA ALA A 109 -51.64 27.24 40.24
C ALA A 109 -50.55 26.14 40.26
N ILE A 110 -49.46 26.23 41.04
CA ILE A 110 -48.53 27.33 41.45
C ILE A 110 -47.34 26.67 42.20
N ASN A 111 -46.14 27.25 42.10
CA ASN A 111 -44.94 27.12 42.97
C ASN A 111 -44.75 25.86 43.87
N ASN A 112 -43.74 25.04 43.57
CA ASN A 112 -42.52 24.85 44.40
C ASN A 112 -41.68 23.69 43.86
N VAL A 113 -40.36 23.87 43.80
CA VAL A 113 -39.39 22.78 43.58
C VAL A 113 -38.33 22.88 44.66
N ASP A 114 -38.49 22.07 45.70
CA ASP A 114 -37.51 21.93 46.78
C ASP A 114 -36.26 21.18 46.31
N ALA A 115 -35.15 21.43 46.99
CA ALA A 115 -33.84 20.89 46.64
C ALA A 115 -33.72 19.38 46.88
N VAL A 116 -32.94 18.71 46.03
CA VAL A 116 -32.52 17.31 46.25
C VAL A 116 -31.46 17.28 47.36
N PRO A 117 -31.55 16.40 48.38
CA PRO A 117 -30.62 16.43 49.50
C PRO A 117 -29.22 15.89 49.16
N ASP A 118 -28.19 16.56 49.64
CA ASP A 118 -26.81 16.04 49.69
C ASP A 118 -26.72 14.83 50.63
N VAL A 119 -26.24 13.70 50.11
CA VAL A 119 -25.94 12.52 50.95
C VAL A 119 -24.51 12.64 51.48
N VAL A 120 -24.41 13.13 52.71
CA VAL A 120 -23.16 13.18 53.49
C VAL A 120 -22.60 11.76 53.67
N ALA A 121 -21.38 11.55 53.16
CA ALA A 121 -20.70 10.27 53.27
C ALA A 121 -20.02 10.13 54.65
N HIS A 122 -20.62 9.35 55.55
CA HIS A 122 -19.93 8.93 56.78
C HIS A 122 -18.84 7.89 56.48
N GLU A 123 -17.66 8.09 57.06
CA GLU A 123 -16.50 7.21 56.92
C GLU A 123 -16.77 5.80 57.46
N ARG A 124 -16.63 4.78 56.58
CA ARG A 124 -16.31 3.39 56.97
C ARG A 124 -15.35 2.80 55.95
N GLY A 125 -14.36 2.04 56.43
CA GLY A 125 -13.26 1.50 55.61
C GLY A 125 -13.73 0.57 54.47
N PRO A 126 -12.89 0.38 53.43
CA PRO A 126 -13.30 -0.27 52.18
C PRO A 126 -13.64 -1.74 52.37
N THR A 127 -14.89 -2.10 52.09
CA THR A 127 -15.41 -3.48 52.22
C THR A 127 -14.75 -4.45 51.23
N THR A 128 -14.77 -5.75 51.53
CA THR A 128 -14.16 -6.81 50.70
C THR A 128 -14.66 -6.81 49.25
N LYS A 129 -15.93 -6.44 49.03
CA LYS A 129 -16.53 -6.30 47.68
C LYS A 129 -15.90 -5.14 46.88
N GLN A 130 -15.48 -4.07 47.56
CA GLN A 130 -14.87 -2.89 46.96
C GLN A 130 -13.44 -3.19 46.49
N ARG A 131 -12.63 -3.85 47.32
CA ARG A 131 -11.29 -4.35 46.93
C ARG A 131 -11.35 -5.28 45.71
N LEU A 132 -12.34 -6.18 45.68
CA LEU A 132 -12.55 -7.09 44.54
C LEU A 132 -12.99 -6.35 43.25
N ARG A 133 -13.70 -5.22 43.36
CA ARG A 133 -14.05 -4.37 42.19
C ARG A 133 -12.79 -3.68 41.65
N THR A 134 -11.99 -3.05 42.51
CA THR A 134 -10.73 -2.39 42.11
C THR A 134 -9.77 -3.37 41.44
N PHE A 135 -9.61 -4.59 41.97
CA PHE A 135 -8.82 -5.64 41.34
C PHE A 135 -9.30 -5.98 39.92
N LYS A 136 -10.62 -6.18 39.73
CA LYS A 136 -11.20 -6.47 38.41
C LYS A 136 -11.00 -5.32 37.41
N VAL A 137 -11.10 -4.07 37.85
CA VAL A 137 -10.79 -2.90 37.02
C VAL A 137 -9.32 -2.90 36.61
N GLY A 138 -8.39 -3.14 37.55
CA GLY A 138 -6.96 -3.29 37.25
C GLY A 138 -6.67 -4.36 36.20
N VAL A 139 -7.27 -5.56 36.32
CA VAL A 139 -7.13 -6.63 35.32
C VAL A 139 -7.71 -6.20 33.96
N SER A 140 -8.81 -5.46 33.91
CA SER A 140 -9.39 -4.97 32.65
C SER A 140 -8.51 -3.92 31.94
N VAL A 141 -7.81 -3.07 32.70
CA VAL A 141 -6.84 -2.11 32.16
C VAL A 141 -5.58 -2.84 31.65
N LEU A 142 -5.07 -3.81 32.39
CA LEU A 142 -3.95 -4.66 31.96
C LEU A 142 -4.27 -5.44 30.68
N TYR A 143 -5.49 -5.99 30.58
CA TYR A 143 -5.98 -6.64 29.35
C TYR A 143 -6.01 -5.66 28.16
N MET A 144 -6.40 -4.40 28.38
CA MET A 144 -6.39 -3.39 27.31
C MET A 144 -4.98 -3.00 26.87
N ILE A 145 -4.06 -2.77 27.81
CA ILE A 145 -2.65 -2.48 27.51
C ILE A 145 -2.04 -3.66 26.73
N GLY A 146 -2.27 -4.90 27.19
CA GLY A 146 -1.82 -6.11 26.51
C GLY A 146 -2.39 -6.25 25.10
N THR A 147 -3.67 -5.95 24.90
CA THR A 147 -4.33 -5.98 23.58
C THR A 147 -3.70 -5.00 22.60
N VAL A 148 -3.45 -3.75 23.03
CA VAL A 148 -2.78 -2.74 22.21
C VAL A 148 -1.35 -3.15 21.90
N ALA A 149 -0.60 -3.59 22.91
CA ALA A 149 0.78 -4.05 22.75
C ALA A 149 0.90 -5.21 21.75
N THR A 150 0.07 -6.27 21.88
CA THR A 150 0.08 -7.39 20.92
C THR A 150 -0.28 -6.95 19.51
N SER A 151 -1.24 -6.04 19.36
CA SER A 151 -1.65 -5.52 18.04
C SER A 151 -0.54 -4.65 17.38
N MET A 152 0.25 -3.93 18.19
CA MET A 152 1.44 -3.21 17.73
C MET A 152 2.60 -4.16 17.37
N THR A 153 2.84 -5.21 18.16
CA THR A 153 3.83 -6.25 17.82
C THR A 153 3.45 -6.97 16.52
N PHE A 154 2.15 -7.19 16.25
CA PHE A 154 1.72 -7.75 14.97
C PHE A 154 1.94 -6.80 13.80
N VAL A 155 1.77 -5.48 13.96
CA VAL A 155 2.13 -4.49 12.91
C VAL A 155 3.61 -4.63 12.55
N GLN A 156 4.50 -4.71 13.53
CA GLN A 156 5.94 -4.90 13.31
C GLN A 156 6.22 -6.23 12.60
N TYR A 157 5.66 -7.34 13.10
CA TYR A 157 5.88 -8.66 12.51
C TYR A 157 5.28 -8.82 11.11
N ALA A 158 4.13 -8.21 10.83
CA ALA A 158 3.55 -8.15 9.49
C ALA A 158 4.44 -7.33 8.55
N ASN A 159 4.96 -6.18 9.00
CA ASN A 159 5.86 -5.34 8.21
C ASN A 159 7.18 -6.05 7.82
N GLU A 160 7.65 -7.01 8.61
CA GLU A 160 8.72 -7.95 8.24
C GLU A 160 8.21 -9.09 7.33
N SER A 161 7.11 -9.74 7.72
CA SER A 161 6.60 -10.96 7.09
C SER A 161 6.09 -10.77 5.66
N ILE A 162 5.37 -9.68 5.41
CA ILE A 162 4.80 -9.37 4.10
C ILE A 162 5.68 -8.31 3.43
N GLY A 163 6.91 -8.70 3.05
CA GLY A 163 7.95 -7.85 2.44
C GLY A 163 7.62 -7.32 1.02
N ASN A 164 6.79 -8.07 0.30
CA ASN A 164 6.46 -7.99 -1.11
C ASN A 164 5.13 -8.76 -1.31
N ASP A 165 4.56 -8.73 -2.51
CA ASP A 165 3.28 -9.40 -2.78
C ASP A 165 3.39 -10.95 -2.77
N PHE A 166 4.61 -11.51 -2.69
CA PHE A 166 4.86 -12.96 -2.47
C PHE A 166 4.72 -13.38 -1.00
N PHE A 167 4.74 -12.42 -0.07
CA PHE A 167 4.89 -12.60 1.38
C PHE A 167 6.22 -13.28 1.78
N TRP A 168 7.28 -13.05 0.99
CA TRP A 168 8.60 -13.63 1.22
C TRP A 168 9.52 -12.65 1.96
N ILE A 169 9.93 -13.02 3.18
CA ILE A 169 10.85 -12.26 4.03
C ILE A 169 12.22 -12.12 3.37
N GLY A 170 12.77 -10.90 3.36
CA GLY A 170 14.14 -10.63 2.88
C GLY A 170 14.37 -10.78 1.38
N PHE A 171 13.34 -11.11 0.58
CA PHE A 171 13.49 -11.28 -0.86
C PHE A 171 13.84 -9.94 -1.53
N ASN A 172 15.01 -9.90 -2.17
CA ASN A 172 15.56 -8.75 -2.86
C ASN A 172 16.22 -9.18 -4.19
N SER A 173 16.45 -8.21 -5.08
CA SER A 173 16.96 -8.49 -6.42
C SER A 173 18.42 -8.99 -6.41
N SER A 174 19.29 -8.38 -5.61
CA SER A 174 20.74 -8.72 -5.53
C SER A 174 21.08 -9.93 -4.66
N GLY A 175 20.10 -10.49 -3.95
CA GLY A 175 20.28 -11.62 -3.03
C GLY A 175 19.41 -12.80 -3.44
N THR A 176 18.21 -12.92 -2.86
CA THR A 176 17.36 -14.11 -3.05
C THR A 176 16.96 -14.33 -4.51
N HIS A 177 16.65 -13.27 -5.27
CA HIS A 177 16.33 -13.40 -6.70
C HIS A 177 17.56 -13.89 -7.50
N THR A 178 18.73 -13.24 -7.37
CA THR A 178 19.96 -13.72 -8.04
C THR A 178 20.31 -15.15 -7.65
N PHE A 179 20.19 -15.54 -6.38
CA PHE A 179 20.45 -16.91 -5.92
C PHE A 179 19.54 -17.93 -6.61
N LEU A 180 18.23 -17.67 -6.66
CA LEU A 180 17.26 -18.54 -7.35
C LEU A 180 17.48 -18.55 -8.87
N ALA A 181 17.87 -17.43 -9.46
CA ALA A 181 18.15 -17.38 -10.89
C ALA A 181 19.45 -18.10 -11.27
N ASN A 182 20.46 -18.08 -10.39
CA ASN A 182 21.66 -18.93 -10.48
C ASN A 182 21.30 -20.42 -10.27
N TRP A 183 20.40 -20.73 -9.33
CA TRP A 183 19.85 -22.07 -9.13
C TRP A 183 19.23 -22.62 -10.42
N PHE A 184 18.25 -21.90 -11.00
CA PHE A 184 17.61 -22.30 -12.26
C PHE A 184 18.64 -22.40 -13.39
N THR A 185 19.50 -21.39 -13.58
CA THR A 185 20.53 -21.39 -14.63
C THR A 185 21.48 -22.60 -14.51
N SER A 186 21.79 -23.05 -13.29
CA SER A 186 22.65 -24.22 -13.07
C SER A 186 21.93 -25.55 -13.37
N HIS A 187 20.65 -25.69 -13.04
CA HIS A 187 19.89 -26.93 -13.27
C HIS A 187 19.43 -27.06 -14.72
N LEU A 188 18.96 -25.98 -15.35
CA LEU A 188 18.52 -25.95 -16.76
C LEU A 188 19.65 -26.24 -17.78
N LEU A 189 20.91 -26.12 -17.37
CA LEU A 189 22.04 -26.54 -18.19
C LEU A 189 22.33 -28.05 -18.10
N VAL A 190 21.70 -28.74 -17.15
CA VAL A 190 22.18 -29.98 -16.51
C VAL A 190 21.01 -30.92 -16.15
N GLN A 191 19.78 -30.74 -16.63
CA GLN A 191 18.65 -31.60 -16.26
C GLN A 191 17.54 -31.60 -17.33
N ASP A 192 16.97 -32.78 -17.61
CA ASP A 192 15.93 -32.97 -18.64
C ASP A 192 14.55 -33.32 -18.05
N ASP A 193 14.47 -33.71 -16.76
CA ASP A 193 13.24 -34.20 -16.13
C ASP A 193 12.88 -33.47 -14.83
N ALA A 194 11.58 -33.31 -14.59
CA ALA A 194 10.96 -32.60 -13.47
C ALA A 194 11.19 -33.30 -12.12
N ALA A 195 12.34 -33.05 -11.49
CA ALA A 195 12.57 -33.45 -10.11
C ALA A 195 11.75 -32.56 -9.16
N ASN A 196 10.90 -33.20 -8.35
CA ASN A 196 10.15 -32.57 -7.27
C ASN A 196 11.11 -32.29 -6.09
N LEU A 197 11.97 -31.29 -6.26
CA LEU A 197 13.05 -30.93 -5.34
C LEU A 197 12.47 -30.26 -4.09
N LEU A 198 12.12 -31.10 -3.12
CA LEU A 198 11.73 -30.70 -1.76
C LEU A 198 12.86 -30.04 -0.96
N SER A 199 14.10 -30.06 -1.46
CA SER A 199 15.25 -29.47 -0.79
C SER A 199 15.94 -28.40 -1.65
N LEU A 200 16.14 -27.24 -1.03
CA LEU A 200 17.02 -26.18 -1.52
C LEU A 200 18.48 -26.48 -1.12
N ASP A 201 18.90 -27.74 -1.29
CA ASP A 201 20.26 -28.24 -1.01
C ASP A 201 21.30 -27.75 -2.03
N PHE A 202 20.88 -26.94 -3.00
CA PHE A 202 21.78 -26.18 -3.83
C PHE A 202 22.55 -25.19 -2.96
N VAL A 203 23.86 -25.37 -2.96
CA VAL A 203 24.80 -24.52 -2.27
C VAL A 203 25.77 -23.96 -3.28
N ASP A 204 25.95 -22.64 -3.26
CA ASP A 204 26.98 -21.96 -4.04
C ASP A 204 27.91 -21.13 -3.14
N THR A 205 28.92 -20.53 -3.76
CA THR A 205 29.95 -19.70 -3.11
C THR A 205 29.90 -18.21 -3.51
N MET A 206 28.84 -17.76 -4.19
CA MET A 206 28.75 -16.38 -4.70
C MET A 206 28.58 -15.33 -3.58
N LEU A 207 28.97 -14.09 -3.84
CA LEU A 207 28.81 -12.99 -2.90
C LEU A 207 27.49 -12.26 -3.17
N TYR A 208 26.39 -12.81 -2.64
CA TYR A 208 25.07 -12.17 -2.73
C TYR A 208 24.94 -10.91 -1.88
N ASN A 209 23.92 -10.10 -2.21
CA ASN A 209 23.59 -8.85 -1.53
C ASN A 209 24.70 -7.77 -1.61
N GLN A 210 25.56 -7.85 -2.63
CA GLN A 210 26.54 -6.81 -2.99
C GLN A 210 26.00 -5.95 -4.15
N SER A 211 26.69 -4.84 -4.46
CA SER A 211 26.42 -4.08 -5.68
C SER A 211 26.94 -4.82 -6.91
N GLY A 212 26.11 -4.92 -7.95
CA GLY A 212 26.51 -5.50 -9.24
C GLY A 212 26.59 -7.03 -9.32
N VAL A 213 25.96 -7.78 -8.41
CA VAL A 213 25.90 -9.26 -8.53
C VAL A 213 25.17 -9.64 -9.82
N VAL A 214 25.79 -10.52 -10.60
CA VAL A 214 25.30 -10.99 -11.91
C VAL A 214 24.99 -12.48 -11.91
N ILE A 215 24.09 -12.89 -12.81
CA ILE A 215 23.83 -14.28 -13.17
C ILE A 215 24.63 -14.61 -14.44
N PRO A 216 25.72 -15.38 -14.35
CA PRO A 216 26.51 -15.77 -15.52
C PRO A 216 25.84 -16.92 -16.28
N HIS A 217 25.38 -16.66 -17.50
CA HIS A 217 24.82 -17.69 -18.37
C HIS A 217 25.70 -17.92 -19.62
N PRO A 218 25.69 -19.14 -20.19
CA PRO A 218 26.26 -19.38 -21.51
C PRO A 218 25.64 -18.45 -22.56
N PRO A 219 26.45 -17.83 -23.44
CA PRO A 219 25.93 -17.02 -24.54
C PRO A 219 25.17 -17.87 -25.58
N MET A 220 25.44 -19.18 -25.65
CA MET A 220 24.86 -20.09 -26.65
C MET A 220 23.62 -20.82 -26.12
N TYR A 221 23.14 -20.43 -24.94
CA TYR A 221 21.98 -21.06 -24.31
C TYR A 221 20.72 -20.97 -25.18
N ALA A 222 20.41 -19.77 -25.68
CA ALA A 222 19.28 -19.56 -26.59
C ALA A 222 19.40 -20.44 -27.85
N THR A 223 20.61 -20.56 -28.38
CA THR A 223 20.90 -21.41 -29.55
C THR A 223 20.62 -22.90 -29.29
N TRP A 224 20.96 -23.43 -28.11
CA TRP A 224 20.65 -24.83 -27.76
C TRP A 224 19.15 -25.04 -27.58
N VAL A 225 18.47 -24.13 -26.87
CA VAL A 225 17.03 -24.17 -26.67
C VAL A 225 16.28 -24.10 -28.01
N GLN A 226 16.73 -23.27 -28.96
CA GLN A 226 16.18 -23.23 -30.33
C GLN A 226 16.24 -24.60 -31.03
N GLN A 227 17.33 -25.35 -30.89
CA GLN A 227 17.41 -26.71 -31.44
C GLN A 227 16.45 -27.68 -30.75
N GLU A 228 16.35 -27.62 -29.43
CA GLU A 228 15.47 -28.48 -28.63
C GLU A 228 13.98 -28.22 -28.96
N ILE A 229 13.56 -26.97 -29.17
CA ILE A 229 12.21 -26.62 -29.67
C ILE A 229 11.99 -27.09 -31.11
N GLY A 230 13.04 -27.10 -31.96
CA GLY A 230 12.97 -27.46 -33.37
C GLY A 230 12.45 -28.88 -33.67
N TYR A 231 12.52 -29.79 -32.70
CA TYR A 231 11.92 -31.13 -32.77
C TYR A 231 10.38 -31.12 -32.61
N ASN A 232 9.76 -30.01 -32.22
CA ASN A 232 8.31 -29.87 -32.15
C ASN A 232 7.77 -28.99 -33.28
N LEU A 233 7.36 -29.63 -34.37
CA LEU A 233 6.84 -28.96 -35.58
C LEU A 233 5.66 -28.01 -35.29
N THR A 234 4.83 -28.30 -34.29
CA THR A 234 3.71 -27.41 -33.90
C THR A 234 4.24 -26.06 -33.41
N LYS A 235 5.32 -26.06 -32.61
CA LYS A 235 5.97 -24.83 -32.12
C LYS A 235 6.71 -24.09 -33.24
N VAL A 236 7.34 -24.84 -34.15
CA VAL A 236 7.99 -24.28 -35.36
C VAL A 236 6.97 -23.55 -36.24
N ILE A 237 5.87 -24.22 -36.61
CA ILE A 237 4.84 -23.65 -37.48
C ILE A 237 4.14 -22.46 -36.82
N HIS A 238 3.91 -22.51 -35.50
CA HIS A 238 3.45 -21.35 -34.73
C HIS A 238 4.39 -20.15 -34.90
N GLY A 239 5.69 -20.33 -34.64
CA GLY A 239 6.69 -19.27 -34.81
C GLY A 239 6.80 -18.76 -36.25
N LEU A 240 6.71 -19.64 -37.26
CA LEU A 240 6.74 -19.24 -38.67
C LEU A 240 5.54 -18.34 -39.04
N ARG A 241 4.37 -18.58 -38.42
CA ARG A 241 3.15 -17.76 -38.60
C ARG A 241 3.18 -16.44 -37.84
N LEU A 242 4.09 -16.27 -36.88
CA LEU A 242 4.35 -15.00 -36.19
C LEU A 242 5.38 -14.12 -36.92
N LEU A 243 6.13 -14.65 -37.89
CA LEU A 243 7.15 -13.89 -38.61
C LEU A 243 6.55 -12.66 -39.33
N THR A 244 7.09 -11.49 -39.01
CA THR A 244 6.88 -10.28 -39.81
C THR A 244 7.83 -10.28 -41.02
N ALA A 245 7.60 -9.40 -41.98
CA ALA A 245 8.43 -9.31 -43.19
C ALA A 245 9.87 -8.81 -42.89
N ASP A 246 10.07 -7.98 -41.87
CA ASP A 246 11.41 -7.48 -41.50
C ASP A 246 12.32 -8.59 -40.96
N ASP A 247 11.72 -9.58 -40.29
CA ASP A 247 12.40 -10.76 -39.71
C ASP A 247 12.69 -11.85 -40.74
N SER A 248 12.00 -11.83 -41.89
CA SER A 248 11.86 -12.97 -42.80
C SER A 248 13.06 -13.24 -43.74
N ARG A 249 14.21 -12.61 -43.47
CA ARG A 249 15.44 -12.63 -44.30
C ARG A 249 15.99 -14.04 -44.60
N SER A 250 15.46 -15.08 -43.98
CA SER A 250 15.90 -16.48 -44.04
C SER A 250 14.81 -17.42 -44.56
N GLY A 251 14.26 -17.15 -45.76
CA GLY A 251 13.56 -18.16 -46.57
C GLY A 251 12.44 -18.94 -45.86
N SER A 252 11.47 -18.22 -45.29
CA SER A 252 10.30 -18.83 -44.66
C SER A 252 9.37 -19.51 -45.69
N ILE A 253 8.78 -20.64 -45.32
CA ILE A 253 7.85 -21.40 -46.17
C ILE A 253 6.61 -20.54 -46.43
N LEU A 254 6.44 -20.08 -47.66
CA LEU A 254 5.44 -19.08 -48.10
C LEU A 254 3.99 -19.37 -47.66
N ARG A 255 3.65 -20.65 -47.52
CA ARG A 255 2.35 -21.15 -47.02
C ARG A 255 2.09 -20.87 -45.53
N ASN A 256 3.09 -20.54 -44.74
CA ASN A 256 2.98 -20.32 -43.29
C ASN A 256 3.33 -18.89 -42.85
N VAL A 257 3.49 -17.95 -43.78
CA VAL A 257 3.80 -16.55 -43.47
C VAL A 257 2.59 -15.67 -43.78
N PRO A 258 2.19 -14.72 -42.91
CA PRO A 258 1.06 -13.84 -43.21
C PRO A 258 1.30 -13.00 -44.47
N TRP A 259 0.59 -13.30 -45.57
CA TRP A 259 0.82 -12.65 -46.87
C TRP A 259 0.57 -11.14 -46.84
N SER A 260 -0.41 -10.69 -46.05
CA SER A 260 -0.68 -9.26 -45.83
C SER A 260 0.49 -8.53 -45.18
N SER A 261 1.21 -9.19 -44.26
CA SER A 261 2.41 -8.62 -43.63
C SER A 261 3.57 -8.62 -44.61
N TRP A 262 3.77 -9.73 -45.35
CA TRP A 262 4.81 -9.83 -46.39
C TRP A 262 4.68 -8.76 -47.48
N GLN A 263 3.45 -8.45 -47.92
CA GLN A 263 3.17 -7.44 -48.95
C GLN A 263 3.37 -5.99 -48.47
N SER A 264 3.46 -5.74 -47.16
CA SER A 264 3.40 -4.38 -46.59
C SER A 264 4.76 -3.69 -46.43
N THR A 265 5.85 -4.33 -46.82
CA THR A 265 7.19 -4.00 -46.29
C THR A 265 8.23 -3.78 -47.40
N ALA A 266 8.28 -2.53 -47.89
CA ALA A 266 9.39 -2.05 -48.69
C ALA A 266 10.58 -1.69 -47.79
N ILE A 267 11.71 -2.37 -47.97
CA ILE A 267 12.98 -2.03 -47.30
C ILE A 267 13.92 -1.42 -48.34
N GLU A 268 14.26 -0.14 -48.21
CA GLU A 268 15.25 0.46 -49.12
C GLU A 268 16.59 -0.30 -49.08
N PRO A 269 17.24 -0.54 -50.23
CA PRO A 269 16.94 0.05 -51.55
C PRO A 269 16.13 -0.85 -52.51
N TYR A 270 15.53 -1.97 -52.06
CA TYR A 270 14.81 -2.90 -52.95
C TYR A 270 13.52 -3.45 -52.29
N ASP A 271 12.38 -3.27 -52.94
CA ASP A 271 11.12 -3.88 -52.50
C ASP A 271 11.18 -5.41 -52.66
N TRP A 272 10.90 -6.14 -51.57
CA TRP A 272 10.86 -7.61 -51.59
C TRP A 272 9.72 -8.16 -52.44
N LEU A 273 8.65 -7.39 -52.62
CA LEU A 273 7.53 -7.74 -53.49
C LEU A 273 7.97 -7.70 -54.96
N ASP A 274 8.65 -6.64 -55.39
CA ASP A 274 9.23 -6.53 -56.74
C ASP A 274 10.25 -7.64 -57.00
N ALA A 275 11.10 -7.95 -56.02
CA ALA A 275 12.05 -9.05 -56.13
C ALA A 275 11.38 -10.41 -56.29
N PHE A 276 10.32 -10.68 -55.54
CA PHE A 276 9.56 -11.91 -55.66
C PHE A 276 8.76 -11.98 -56.98
N GLU A 277 8.28 -10.84 -57.46
CA GLU A 277 7.57 -10.69 -58.74
C GLU A 277 8.47 -11.02 -59.93
N VAL A 278 9.68 -10.46 -59.98
CA VAL A 278 10.72 -10.78 -60.97
C VAL A 278 11.16 -12.24 -60.86
N ALA A 279 11.45 -12.72 -59.65
CA ALA A 279 11.97 -14.06 -59.44
C ALA A 279 10.98 -15.18 -59.82
N PHE A 280 9.71 -15.04 -59.43
CA PHE A 280 8.72 -16.12 -59.48
C PHE A 280 7.39 -15.72 -60.10
N ALA A 281 6.74 -14.66 -59.62
CA ALA A 281 5.31 -14.47 -59.88
C ALA A 281 4.98 -14.11 -61.33
N SER A 282 5.84 -13.34 -61.99
CA SER A 282 5.74 -13.02 -63.42
C SER A 282 5.70 -14.28 -64.30
N GLU A 283 6.63 -15.22 -64.06
CA GLU A 283 6.70 -16.50 -64.76
C GLU A 283 5.60 -17.48 -64.32
N LEU A 284 5.23 -17.54 -63.03
CA LEU A 284 4.08 -18.35 -62.59
C LEU A 284 2.78 -17.92 -63.27
N ARG A 285 2.60 -16.62 -63.52
CA ARG A 285 1.40 -16.11 -64.22
C ARG A 285 1.40 -16.43 -65.72
N SER A 286 2.54 -16.78 -66.33
CA SER A 286 2.61 -17.16 -67.76
C SER A 286 1.86 -18.46 -68.05
N THR A 287 1.81 -19.40 -67.08
CA THR A 287 1.16 -20.72 -67.23
C THR A 287 -0.17 -20.83 -66.48
N HIS A 288 -1.07 -21.71 -66.94
CA HIS A 288 -2.34 -21.97 -66.23
C HIS A 288 -2.11 -22.64 -64.87
N SER A 289 -1.25 -23.67 -64.81
CA SER A 289 -0.91 -24.37 -63.57
C SER A 289 -0.23 -23.48 -62.55
N GLY A 290 0.65 -22.58 -62.99
CA GLY A 290 1.32 -21.60 -62.12
C GLY A 290 0.35 -20.61 -61.48
N ARG A 291 -0.71 -20.17 -62.20
CA ARG A 291 -1.77 -19.33 -61.61
C ARG A 291 -2.58 -20.06 -60.53
N ILE A 292 -2.88 -21.35 -60.72
CA ILE A 292 -3.59 -22.16 -59.71
C ILE A 292 -2.71 -22.36 -58.47
N PHE A 293 -1.44 -22.74 -58.68
CA PHE A 293 -0.46 -22.90 -57.59
C PHE A 293 -0.28 -21.59 -56.80
N TRP A 294 -0.14 -20.47 -57.49
CA TRP A 294 -0.01 -19.15 -56.88
C TRP A 294 -1.20 -18.81 -55.97
N ALA A 295 -2.44 -18.96 -56.48
CA ALA A 295 -3.64 -18.75 -55.67
C ALA A 295 -3.70 -19.68 -54.45
N SER A 296 -3.28 -20.94 -54.58
CA SER A 296 -3.31 -21.92 -53.47
C SER A 296 -2.32 -21.64 -52.33
N ILE A 297 -1.24 -20.89 -52.57
CA ILE A 297 -0.28 -20.50 -51.52
C ILE A 297 -0.76 -19.25 -50.77
N GLN A 298 -1.63 -18.43 -51.38
CA GLN A 298 -2.15 -17.21 -50.78
C GLN A 298 -3.32 -17.45 -49.80
N ASP A 299 -3.90 -18.65 -49.78
CA ASP A 299 -5.03 -19.00 -48.92
C ASP A 299 -4.59 -19.71 -47.62
N HIS A 300 -4.83 -19.06 -46.47
CA HIS A 300 -4.34 -19.45 -45.15
C HIS A 300 -5.44 -20.11 -44.28
N THR A 301 -5.97 -21.25 -44.70
CA THR A 301 -7.10 -21.91 -44.01
C THR A 301 -6.74 -23.07 -43.07
N SER A 302 -5.50 -23.58 -43.07
CA SER A 302 -5.09 -24.70 -42.21
C SER A 302 -4.81 -24.28 -40.76
N THR A 303 -5.24 -25.09 -39.77
CA THR A 303 -4.78 -24.92 -38.38
C THR A 303 -3.32 -25.37 -38.23
N ILE A 304 -2.64 -24.90 -37.16
CA ILE A 304 -1.23 -25.24 -36.88
C ILE A 304 -1.04 -26.77 -36.75
N VAL A 305 -2.01 -27.47 -36.16
CA VAL A 305 -1.95 -28.93 -35.96
C VAL A 305 -2.16 -29.69 -37.28
N GLU A 306 -3.02 -29.20 -38.18
CA GLU A 306 -3.20 -29.79 -39.50
C GLU A 306 -1.97 -29.57 -40.38
N GLU A 307 -1.38 -28.37 -40.32
CA GLU A 307 -0.13 -28.07 -41.00
C GLU A 307 1.01 -28.98 -40.52
N ALA A 308 1.15 -29.18 -39.20
CA ALA A 308 2.13 -30.09 -38.63
C ALA A 308 1.93 -31.53 -39.13
N ARG A 309 0.67 -32.00 -39.25
CA ARG A 309 0.37 -33.31 -39.85
C ARG A 309 0.75 -33.38 -41.32
N VAL A 310 0.53 -32.32 -42.11
CA VAL A 310 0.97 -32.29 -43.52
C VAL A 310 2.48 -32.48 -43.59
N TRP A 311 3.24 -31.76 -42.77
CA TRP A 311 4.70 -31.88 -42.74
C TRP A 311 5.15 -33.29 -42.33
N THR A 312 4.56 -33.88 -41.29
CA THR A 312 4.87 -35.25 -40.85
C THR A 312 4.46 -36.31 -41.89
N ASN A 313 3.35 -36.12 -42.61
CA ASN A 313 2.93 -37.01 -43.69
C ASN A 313 3.90 -37.00 -44.87
N GLU A 314 4.52 -35.85 -45.16
CA GLU A 314 5.60 -35.69 -46.15
C GLU A 314 7.00 -36.09 -45.61
N GLY A 315 7.07 -36.71 -44.42
CA GLY A 315 8.31 -37.23 -43.83
C GLY A 315 9.20 -36.20 -43.15
N VAL A 316 8.71 -34.98 -42.88
CA VAL A 316 9.44 -33.98 -42.09
C VAL A 316 9.22 -34.27 -40.60
N GLU A 317 10.31 -34.58 -39.87
CA GLU A 317 10.27 -34.91 -38.44
C GLU A 317 10.67 -33.73 -37.54
N PHE A 318 11.60 -32.88 -37.98
CA PHE A 318 12.13 -31.74 -37.23
C PHE A 318 12.51 -30.58 -38.15
N PHE A 319 12.60 -29.38 -37.58
CA PHE A 319 13.10 -28.19 -38.28
C PHE A 319 14.36 -27.67 -37.60
N THR A 320 15.38 -27.36 -38.39
CA THR A 320 16.67 -26.86 -37.89
C THR A 320 17.17 -25.70 -38.74
N THR A 321 17.79 -24.72 -38.08
CA THR A 321 18.30 -23.48 -38.69
C THR A 321 19.80 -23.60 -38.94
N GLN A 322 20.30 -22.96 -39.99
CA GLN A 322 21.75 -22.87 -40.25
C GLN A 322 22.47 -22.14 -39.10
N TRP A 323 23.61 -22.67 -38.65
CA TRP A 323 24.51 -21.92 -37.76
C TRP A 323 25.05 -20.69 -38.49
N GLN A 324 24.91 -19.52 -37.88
CA GLN A 324 25.28 -18.24 -38.46
C GLN A 324 25.85 -17.31 -37.38
N ASN A 325 26.89 -16.56 -37.73
CA ASN A 325 27.55 -15.60 -36.83
C ASN A 325 27.20 -14.12 -37.11
N TYR A 326 26.35 -13.86 -38.10
CA TYR A 326 25.87 -12.51 -38.40
C TYR A 326 24.65 -12.11 -37.55
N LYS A 327 24.20 -12.98 -36.64
CA LYS A 327 23.13 -12.71 -35.69
C LYS A 327 23.42 -13.37 -34.34
N THR A 328 22.72 -12.93 -33.31
CA THR A 328 22.61 -13.62 -32.02
C THR A 328 21.15 -13.88 -31.74
N ILE A 329 20.79 -15.12 -31.38
CA ILE A 329 19.43 -15.48 -30.97
C ILE A 329 19.20 -14.92 -29.57
N GLY A 330 18.14 -14.15 -29.41
CA GLY A 330 17.67 -13.65 -28.13
C GLY A 330 16.78 -14.64 -27.40
N ILE A 331 16.61 -14.41 -26.10
CA ILE A 331 15.78 -15.21 -25.21
C ILE A 331 15.24 -14.31 -24.10
N THR A 332 13.95 -14.39 -23.86
CA THR A 332 13.28 -13.89 -22.65
C THR A 332 12.88 -15.09 -21.83
N GLU A 333 13.55 -15.32 -20.70
CA GLU A 333 13.28 -16.47 -19.84
C GLU A 333 12.90 -16.05 -18.42
N SER A 334 11.85 -16.66 -17.89
CA SER A 334 11.26 -16.35 -16.59
C SER A 334 10.96 -17.59 -15.74
N PHE A 335 10.86 -17.39 -14.43
CA PHE A 335 10.29 -18.34 -13.48
C PHE A 335 9.17 -17.65 -12.71
N THR A 336 8.25 -18.42 -12.12
CA THR A 336 7.16 -17.84 -11.33
C THR A 336 7.32 -18.07 -9.83
N VAL A 337 6.91 -17.09 -9.01
CA VAL A 337 6.77 -17.25 -7.56
C VAL A 337 5.28 -17.26 -7.21
N GLN A 338 4.83 -18.32 -6.54
CA GLN A 338 3.45 -18.49 -6.08
C GLN A 338 3.34 -18.24 -4.57
N ASN A 339 2.43 -17.35 -4.17
CA ASN A 339 2.16 -17.03 -2.76
C ASN A 339 1.10 -17.96 -2.13
N ALA A 340 0.90 -17.86 -0.82
CA ALA A 340 -0.03 -18.73 -0.08
C ALA A 340 -1.52 -18.60 -0.46
N VAL A 341 -1.93 -17.54 -1.16
CA VAL A 341 -3.30 -17.36 -1.65
C VAL A 341 -3.48 -17.97 -3.06
N GLY A 342 -2.38 -18.33 -3.71
CA GLY A 342 -2.34 -18.91 -5.05
C GLY A 342 -2.05 -17.92 -6.17
N ALA A 343 -1.79 -16.64 -5.85
CA ALA A 343 -1.36 -15.66 -6.83
C ALA A 343 0.06 -15.97 -7.31
N VAL A 344 0.28 -15.86 -8.61
CA VAL A 344 1.50 -16.25 -9.32
C VAL A 344 2.12 -15.01 -9.96
N TYR A 345 3.42 -14.81 -9.76
CA TYR A 345 4.15 -13.64 -10.26
C TYR A 345 5.38 -14.07 -11.07
N PRO A 346 5.51 -13.67 -12.34
CA PRO A 346 6.70 -13.95 -13.13
C PRO A 346 7.87 -13.05 -12.72
N LEU A 347 9.07 -13.61 -12.73
CA LEU A 347 10.35 -12.94 -12.48
C LEU A 347 11.35 -13.36 -13.56
N SER A 348 12.19 -12.45 -14.02
CA SER A 348 13.19 -12.75 -15.05
C SER A 348 14.30 -13.65 -14.50
N LEU A 349 14.70 -14.65 -15.30
CA LEU A 349 15.94 -15.40 -15.13
C LEU A 349 17.05 -14.78 -15.97
N LYS A 350 16.72 -14.41 -17.21
CA LYS A 350 17.57 -13.69 -18.15
C LYS A 350 16.74 -13.14 -19.29
N ALA A 351 17.09 -11.94 -19.77
CA ALA A 351 16.54 -11.40 -21.00
C ALA A 351 17.68 -10.87 -21.89
N SER A 352 17.61 -11.19 -23.17
CA SER A 352 18.48 -10.64 -24.21
C SER A 352 17.75 -10.64 -25.54
N ASN A 353 17.83 -9.55 -26.30
CA ASN A 353 17.15 -9.42 -27.57
C ASN A 353 17.99 -10.04 -28.70
N GLY A 354 17.30 -10.58 -29.71
CA GLY A 354 17.91 -10.97 -30.98
C GLY A 354 18.54 -9.75 -31.66
N THR A 355 19.76 -9.88 -32.20
CA THR A 355 20.43 -8.77 -32.90
C THR A 355 21.20 -9.23 -34.14
N TYR A 356 21.16 -8.43 -35.20
CA TYR A 356 22.03 -8.58 -36.36
C TYR A 356 23.38 -7.91 -36.14
N ARG A 357 24.45 -8.54 -36.62
CA ARG A 357 25.86 -8.21 -36.34
C ARG A 357 26.71 -8.27 -37.61
N LEU A 358 26.21 -7.63 -38.67
CA LEU A 358 26.76 -7.67 -40.03
C LEU A 358 28.26 -7.28 -40.09
N ALA A 359 28.72 -6.36 -39.24
CA ALA A 359 30.12 -5.92 -39.17
C ALA A 359 31.14 -7.04 -38.80
N TYR A 360 30.69 -8.16 -38.24
CA TYR A 360 31.53 -9.31 -37.87
C TYR A 360 31.16 -10.61 -38.62
N GLN A 361 30.30 -10.50 -39.64
CA GLN A 361 29.81 -11.66 -40.39
C GLN A 361 30.96 -12.36 -41.14
N THR A 362 31.01 -13.69 -41.01
CA THR A 362 31.87 -14.55 -41.86
C THR A 362 31.10 -15.75 -42.45
N SER A 363 29.89 -16.02 -41.97
CA SER A 363 29.04 -17.19 -42.32
C SER A 363 28.12 -17.07 -43.55
N MET A 364 27.60 -15.90 -43.95
CA MET A 364 26.69 -15.72 -45.12
C MET A 364 27.20 -16.28 -46.47
N LYS A 365 28.48 -16.65 -46.58
CA LYS A 365 29.04 -17.29 -47.77
C LYS A 365 28.97 -18.82 -47.76
N LEU A 366 28.57 -19.43 -46.67
CA LEU A 366 28.47 -20.89 -46.55
C LEU A 366 27.34 -21.40 -47.46
N TYR A 367 26.13 -20.94 -47.17
CA TYR A 367 24.91 -21.21 -47.90
C TYR A 367 24.41 -19.92 -48.56
N TRP A 368 24.00 -20.02 -49.82
CA TRP A 368 23.38 -18.91 -50.56
C TRP A 368 21.87 -18.94 -50.33
N SER A 369 21.35 -17.95 -49.60
CA SER A 369 19.95 -17.90 -49.19
C SER A 369 19.03 -17.36 -50.28
N LEU A 370 17.74 -17.71 -50.19
CA LEU A 370 16.69 -17.15 -51.05
C LEU A 370 16.69 -15.61 -51.07
N SER A 371 17.01 -14.97 -49.95
CA SER A 371 17.18 -13.50 -49.88
C SER A 371 18.33 -12.99 -50.75
N MET A 372 19.43 -13.75 -50.88
CA MET A 372 20.53 -13.43 -51.78
C MET A 372 20.19 -13.75 -53.24
N ASP A 373 19.39 -14.79 -53.51
CA ASP A 373 18.83 -15.06 -54.85
C ASP A 373 17.92 -13.91 -55.32
N LEU A 374 17.01 -13.44 -54.47
CA LEU A 374 16.11 -12.31 -54.74
C LEU A 374 16.88 -11.02 -55.01
N ILE A 375 17.90 -10.72 -54.20
CA ILE A 375 18.82 -9.58 -54.44
C ILE A 375 19.56 -9.76 -55.78
N TYR A 376 20.00 -10.97 -56.11
CA TYR A 376 20.73 -11.29 -57.35
C TYR A 376 19.90 -11.15 -58.64
N VAL A 377 18.57 -11.08 -58.56
CA VAL A 377 17.71 -10.87 -59.73
C VAL A 377 17.12 -9.46 -59.86
N VAL A 378 17.36 -8.57 -58.89
CA VAL A 378 16.89 -7.16 -58.92
C VAL A 378 18.01 -6.14 -58.97
N VAL A 379 19.17 -6.44 -58.38
CA VAL A 379 20.29 -5.50 -58.36
C VAL A 379 20.78 -5.25 -59.79
N ASN A 380 20.67 -4.01 -60.28
CA ASN A 380 21.06 -3.64 -61.65
C ASN A 380 22.53 -3.94 -62.00
N SER A 381 23.43 -3.98 -61.01
CA SER A 381 24.86 -4.35 -61.20
C SER A 381 25.12 -5.86 -61.13
N SER A 382 24.09 -6.68 -60.95
CA SER A 382 24.19 -8.13 -60.94
C SER A 382 24.03 -8.73 -62.35
N PHE A 383 24.67 -9.87 -62.58
CA PHE A 383 24.51 -10.62 -63.83
C PHE A 383 23.17 -11.38 -63.94
N GLY A 384 22.40 -11.45 -62.85
CA GLY A 384 21.10 -12.13 -62.80
C GLY A 384 19.90 -11.19 -62.94
N ASN A 385 20.11 -9.88 -63.10
CA ASN A 385 19.04 -8.89 -63.15
C ASN A 385 17.93 -9.24 -64.15
N GLY A 386 16.66 -9.19 -63.71
CA GLY A 386 15.49 -9.54 -64.52
C GLY A 386 15.32 -11.03 -64.84
N SER A 387 16.12 -11.92 -64.24
CA SER A 387 16.05 -13.37 -64.46
C SER A 387 15.09 -14.06 -63.48
N SER A 388 14.47 -15.17 -63.90
CA SER A 388 13.62 -15.98 -63.02
C SER A 388 14.44 -16.97 -62.19
N LEU A 389 13.96 -17.28 -60.98
CA LEU A 389 14.47 -18.36 -60.14
C LEU A 389 13.75 -19.70 -60.37
N LEU A 390 12.73 -19.75 -61.24
CA LEU A 390 12.09 -21.01 -61.64
C LEU A 390 13.00 -21.78 -62.60
N ARG A 391 13.46 -22.97 -62.19
CA ARG A 391 14.34 -23.85 -62.97
C ARG A 391 13.80 -24.20 -64.37
N GLN A 392 12.48 -24.18 -64.54
CA GLN A 392 11.80 -24.45 -65.81
C GLN A 392 11.77 -23.24 -66.77
N SER A 393 12.03 -22.03 -66.27
CA SER A 393 12.02 -20.81 -67.09
C SER A 393 13.14 -20.83 -68.14
N PRO A 394 12.89 -20.32 -69.38
CA PRO A 394 13.99 -20.02 -70.31
C PRO A 394 14.98 -19.01 -69.71
N ALA A 395 14.51 -18.07 -68.89
CA ALA A 395 15.28 -17.02 -68.24
C ALA A 395 15.80 -17.42 -66.84
N PHE A 396 16.05 -18.71 -66.58
CA PHE A 396 16.54 -19.17 -65.28
C PHE A 396 17.94 -18.62 -64.93
N ALA A 397 18.04 -17.87 -63.83
CA ALA A 397 19.23 -17.09 -63.44
C ALA A 397 20.54 -17.91 -63.36
N TYR A 398 20.46 -19.17 -62.94
CA TYR A 398 21.63 -20.06 -62.79
C TYR A 398 21.83 -21.04 -63.95
N ARG A 399 21.20 -20.82 -65.12
CA ARG A 399 21.30 -21.72 -66.29
C ARG A 399 22.74 -21.91 -66.78
N ASN A 400 23.55 -20.84 -66.78
CA ASN A 400 24.93 -20.82 -67.29
C ASN A 400 25.97 -20.37 -66.24
N VAL A 401 25.56 -20.19 -64.98
CA VAL A 401 26.40 -19.61 -63.90
C VAL A 401 26.18 -20.41 -62.62
N THR A 402 27.26 -20.89 -62.00
CA THR A 402 27.16 -21.53 -60.67
C THR A 402 26.99 -20.49 -59.58
N VAL A 403 26.30 -20.83 -58.48
CA VAL A 403 26.15 -19.96 -57.30
C VAL A 403 27.49 -19.38 -56.84
N SER A 404 28.54 -20.21 -56.74
CA SER A 404 29.88 -19.75 -56.35
C SER A 404 30.50 -18.76 -57.33
N THR A 405 30.22 -18.89 -58.64
CA THR A 405 30.62 -17.90 -59.65
C THR A 405 29.80 -16.61 -59.54
N ALA A 406 28.50 -16.68 -59.25
CA ALA A 406 27.67 -15.50 -58.99
C ALA A 406 28.21 -14.73 -57.77
N MET A 407 28.47 -15.41 -56.65
CA MET A 407 29.05 -14.85 -55.42
C MET A 407 30.39 -14.13 -55.63
N GLN A 408 31.28 -14.71 -56.44
CA GLN A 408 32.56 -14.08 -56.76
C GLN A 408 32.38 -12.84 -57.65
N ARG A 409 31.47 -12.89 -58.63
CA ARG A 409 31.26 -11.80 -59.59
C ARG A 409 30.49 -10.62 -59.02
N THR A 410 29.58 -10.83 -58.07
CA THR A 410 28.88 -9.73 -57.38
C THR A 410 29.74 -9.04 -56.31
N SER A 411 30.93 -9.59 -55.98
CA SER A 411 31.84 -9.07 -54.94
C SER A 411 31.23 -8.96 -53.53
N MET A 412 30.05 -9.56 -53.29
CA MET A 412 29.27 -9.38 -52.07
C MET A 412 29.81 -10.16 -50.86
N THR A 413 30.53 -11.28 -51.06
CA THR A 413 30.84 -12.22 -49.95
C THR A 413 32.21 -12.91 -49.99
N LEU A 414 32.96 -12.85 -51.10
CA LEU A 414 34.22 -13.61 -51.28
C LEU A 414 35.40 -12.71 -51.67
N THR A 415 36.45 -12.69 -50.84
CA THR A 415 37.57 -11.74 -50.96
C THR A 415 38.93 -12.32 -51.35
N THR A 416 39.14 -13.65 -51.33
CA THR A 416 40.41 -14.24 -51.85
C THR A 416 40.23 -15.59 -52.55
N PRO A 417 40.92 -15.85 -53.69
CA PRO A 417 40.85 -17.12 -54.39
C PRO A 417 41.47 -18.32 -53.64
N TYR A 418 42.63 -18.12 -52.98
CA TYR A 418 43.37 -19.21 -52.33
C TYR A 418 42.57 -19.89 -51.21
N HIS A 419 41.93 -19.10 -50.34
CA HIS A 419 41.08 -19.62 -49.28
C HIS A 419 39.87 -20.39 -49.86
N SER A 420 39.25 -19.83 -50.91
CA SER A 420 38.16 -20.50 -51.62
C SER A 420 38.58 -21.84 -52.21
N ALA A 421 39.82 -21.96 -52.73
CA ALA A 421 40.34 -23.21 -53.27
C ALA A 421 40.56 -24.29 -52.18
N VAL A 422 41.09 -23.93 -51.01
CA VAL A 422 41.29 -24.91 -49.91
C VAL A 422 39.96 -25.39 -49.33
N VAL A 423 39.02 -24.48 -49.04
CA VAL A 423 37.70 -24.88 -48.53
C VAL A 423 36.92 -25.66 -49.58
N SER A 424 37.01 -25.28 -50.87
CA SER A 424 36.46 -26.06 -51.98
C SER A 424 37.09 -27.44 -52.12
N GLY A 425 38.36 -27.62 -51.76
CA GLY A 425 39.02 -28.92 -51.72
C GLY A 425 38.50 -29.86 -50.63
N ILE A 426 38.03 -29.32 -49.49
CA ILE A 426 37.66 -30.10 -48.29
C ILE A 426 36.14 -30.31 -48.17
N LEU A 427 35.35 -29.24 -48.32
CA LEU A 427 33.90 -29.25 -48.09
C LEU A 427 33.13 -29.15 -49.41
N GLY A 428 33.53 -28.23 -50.28
CA GLY A 428 32.74 -27.87 -51.46
C GLY A 428 32.80 -26.35 -51.71
N PRO A 429 32.29 -25.88 -52.86
CA PRO A 429 32.27 -24.46 -53.16
C PRO A 429 31.44 -23.67 -52.14
N PHE A 430 31.85 -22.44 -51.83
CA PHE A 430 31.02 -21.51 -51.07
C PHE A 430 29.72 -21.25 -51.83
N GLY A 431 28.59 -21.25 -51.12
CA GLY A 431 27.23 -21.21 -51.64
C GLY A 431 26.42 -22.50 -51.39
N SER A 432 27.08 -23.65 -51.25
CA SER A 432 26.48 -24.98 -51.02
C SER A 432 27.02 -25.71 -49.77
N ILE A 433 27.45 -24.96 -48.74
CA ILE A 433 27.90 -25.52 -47.47
C ILE A 433 26.84 -25.26 -46.39
N ASP A 434 26.25 -26.33 -45.87
CA ASP A 434 25.41 -26.30 -44.68
C ASP A 434 26.25 -26.22 -43.41
N ALA A 435 25.84 -25.38 -42.45
CA ALA A 435 26.41 -25.35 -41.11
C ALA A 435 25.35 -25.78 -40.09
N LYS A 436 25.54 -26.96 -39.47
CA LYS A 436 24.59 -27.56 -38.52
C LYS A 436 25.22 -27.63 -37.13
N ILE A 437 24.51 -27.14 -36.12
CA ILE A 437 25.00 -27.20 -34.72
C ILE A 437 24.86 -28.64 -34.21
N VAL A 438 25.95 -29.17 -33.68
CA VAL A 438 26.01 -30.54 -33.14
C VAL A 438 25.47 -30.53 -31.70
N PRO A 439 24.45 -31.35 -31.39
CA PRO A 439 23.89 -31.42 -30.05
C PRO A 439 24.91 -31.97 -29.04
N ARG A 440 24.79 -31.53 -27.79
CA ARG A 440 25.67 -31.93 -26.69
C ARG A 440 25.42 -33.41 -26.34
N PRO A 441 26.44 -34.31 -26.35
CA PRO A 441 26.21 -35.71 -26.01
C PRO A 441 25.66 -35.89 -24.59
N GLN A 442 24.57 -36.63 -24.44
CA GLN A 442 23.93 -36.83 -23.13
C GLN A 442 24.86 -37.48 -22.09
N ALA A 443 25.77 -38.37 -22.50
CA ALA A 443 26.80 -38.93 -21.62
C ALA A 443 27.79 -37.87 -21.07
N LEU A 444 28.09 -36.82 -21.85
CA LEU A 444 28.92 -35.70 -21.39
C LEU A 444 28.16 -34.84 -20.37
N LEU A 445 26.87 -34.55 -20.64
CA LEU A 445 26.02 -33.84 -19.69
C LEU A 445 25.88 -34.63 -18.38
N ALA A 446 25.56 -35.94 -18.47
CA ALA A 446 25.46 -36.86 -17.33
C ALA A 446 26.74 -36.86 -16.45
N PHE A 447 27.92 -36.99 -17.06
CA PHE A 447 29.20 -36.92 -16.36
C PHE A 447 29.45 -35.55 -15.71
N TYR A 448 29.08 -34.45 -16.38
CA TYR A 448 29.15 -33.10 -15.79
C TYR A 448 28.25 -32.95 -14.54
N ARG A 449 27.00 -33.47 -14.57
CA ARG A 449 26.10 -33.47 -13.38
C ARG A 449 26.75 -34.17 -12.20
N GLN A 450 27.31 -35.37 -12.45
CA GLN A 450 27.97 -36.18 -11.43
C GLN A 450 29.20 -35.48 -10.82
N VAL A 451 30.05 -34.85 -11.65
CA VAL A 451 31.22 -34.10 -11.15
C VAL A 451 30.78 -32.91 -10.30
N VAL A 452 29.78 -32.12 -10.73
CA VAL A 452 29.29 -30.97 -9.97
C VAL A 452 28.71 -31.43 -8.61
N ALA A 453 27.83 -32.43 -8.60
CA ALA A 453 27.26 -32.98 -7.38
C ALA A 453 28.33 -33.55 -6.42
N ALA A 454 29.29 -34.31 -6.94
CA ALA A 454 30.42 -34.85 -6.16
C ALA A 454 31.34 -33.75 -5.60
N THR A 455 31.49 -32.63 -6.32
CA THR A 455 32.25 -31.46 -5.87
C THR A 455 31.53 -30.72 -4.74
N VAL A 456 30.20 -30.52 -4.84
CA VAL A 456 29.40 -29.91 -3.76
C VAL A 456 29.44 -30.78 -2.50
N ALA A 457 29.28 -32.10 -2.63
CA ALA A 457 29.42 -33.03 -1.51
C ALA A 457 30.82 -32.95 -0.85
N ALA A 458 31.88 -32.84 -1.66
CA ALA A 458 33.26 -32.71 -1.17
C ALA A 458 33.50 -31.40 -0.39
N ILE A 459 32.87 -30.29 -0.81
CA ILE A 459 32.92 -28.99 -0.12
C ILE A 459 32.25 -29.06 1.27
N GLN A 460 31.25 -29.92 1.45
CA GLN A 460 30.56 -30.13 2.72
C GLN A 460 31.38 -31.03 3.68
N ASP A 461 32.04 -32.05 3.15
CA ASP A 461 32.73 -33.12 3.91
C ASP A 461 33.86 -32.63 4.83
N THR A 462 34.86 -31.91 4.32
CA THR A 462 36.05 -31.54 5.13
C THR A 462 36.58 -30.12 4.85
N ASN A 463 37.05 -29.43 5.90
CA ASN A 463 37.54 -28.04 5.83
C ASN A 463 38.74 -27.87 4.87
N HIS A 464 39.62 -28.87 4.77
CA HIS A 464 40.75 -28.87 3.82
C HIS A 464 40.27 -29.03 2.36
N THR A 465 39.23 -29.85 2.15
CA THR A 465 38.63 -30.06 0.82
C THR A 465 37.89 -28.81 0.34
N ARG A 466 37.20 -28.14 1.26
CA ARG A 466 36.60 -26.82 1.04
C ARG A 466 37.62 -25.76 0.61
N SER A 467 38.71 -25.58 1.36
CA SER A 467 39.66 -24.49 1.08
C SER A 467 40.38 -24.63 -0.26
N PHE A 468 40.62 -25.84 -0.76
CA PHE A 468 41.21 -26.00 -2.10
C PHE A 468 40.18 -25.77 -3.22
N LEU A 469 38.93 -26.21 -3.06
CA LEU A 469 37.90 -26.07 -4.11
C LEU A 469 37.42 -24.63 -4.29
N THR A 470 37.41 -23.81 -3.23
CA THR A 470 36.94 -22.42 -3.31
C THR A 470 37.99 -21.41 -3.78
N ASN A 471 39.29 -21.71 -3.60
CA ASN A 471 40.37 -20.72 -3.74
C ASN A 471 41.28 -20.93 -4.96
N VAL A 472 40.86 -21.72 -5.97
CA VAL A 472 41.63 -21.91 -7.21
C VAL A 472 41.59 -20.63 -8.06
N PRO A 473 42.73 -19.97 -8.35
CA PRO A 473 42.75 -18.81 -9.23
C PRO A 473 42.45 -19.21 -10.67
N MET A 474 41.67 -18.37 -11.38
CA MET A 474 41.35 -18.56 -12.79
C MET A 474 42.63 -18.67 -13.62
N GLN A 475 42.77 -19.77 -14.37
CA GLN A 475 43.95 -20.06 -15.18
C GLN A 475 43.75 -19.60 -16.62
N GLN A 476 44.83 -19.12 -17.24
CA GLN A 476 44.84 -18.76 -18.66
C GLN A 476 46.18 -19.10 -19.32
N TRP A 477 46.11 -19.70 -20.52
CA TRP A 477 47.25 -19.95 -21.39
C TRP A 477 46.83 -20.06 -22.86
N ALA A 478 47.76 -19.94 -23.80
CA ALA A 478 47.49 -20.19 -25.21
C ALA A 478 47.23 -21.69 -25.47
N LEU A 479 46.29 -22.01 -26.36
CA LEU A 479 46.14 -23.37 -26.88
C LEU A 479 47.34 -23.70 -27.76
N LYS A 480 47.97 -24.84 -27.47
CA LYS A 480 49.21 -25.29 -28.12
C LYS A 480 48.91 -26.12 -29.35
N GLY A 481 49.77 -26.00 -30.35
CA GLY A 481 49.83 -26.92 -31.48
C GLY A 481 50.43 -28.28 -31.10
N TYR A 482 50.82 -29.05 -32.13
CA TYR A 482 51.70 -30.20 -31.92
C TYR A 482 53.07 -29.74 -31.39
N GLU A 483 53.76 -30.60 -30.64
CA GLU A 483 55.07 -30.30 -30.05
C GLU A 483 56.12 -29.87 -31.09
N SER A 484 56.07 -30.46 -32.29
CA SER A 484 56.90 -30.09 -33.44
C SER A 484 56.63 -28.68 -33.99
N TRP A 485 55.48 -28.06 -33.68
CA TRP A 485 55.16 -26.69 -34.05
C TRP A 485 55.70 -25.70 -33.02
N GLU A 486 55.50 -26.00 -31.73
CA GLU A 486 55.98 -25.16 -30.61
C GLU A 486 57.52 -25.13 -30.54
N ALA A 487 58.19 -26.21 -30.96
CA ALA A 487 59.65 -26.28 -31.07
C ALA A 487 60.22 -25.66 -32.36
N GLY A 488 59.38 -25.40 -33.37
CA GLY A 488 59.81 -24.94 -34.70
C GLY A 488 59.62 -23.44 -34.93
N ALA A 489 60.35 -22.87 -35.90
CA ALA A 489 60.18 -21.48 -36.35
C ALA A 489 58.95 -21.27 -37.27
N LEU A 490 57.89 -22.07 -37.09
CA LEU A 490 56.68 -22.02 -37.91
C LEU A 490 55.78 -20.85 -37.46
N ARG A 491 55.11 -20.20 -38.42
CA ARG A 491 54.10 -19.17 -38.12
C ARG A 491 52.72 -19.69 -38.49
N VAL A 492 51.74 -19.50 -37.61
CA VAL A 492 50.35 -19.89 -37.88
C VAL A 492 49.59 -18.70 -38.44
N GLN A 493 48.87 -18.89 -39.55
CA GLN A 493 48.17 -17.85 -40.34
C GLN A 493 46.72 -18.25 -40.67
N GLY A 494 45.97 -18.69 -39.66
CA GLY A 494 44.51 -18.88 -39.73
C GLY A 494 44.02 -19.90 -38.71
N GLY A 495 42.71 -19.98 -38.55
CA GLY A 495 42.04 -20.84 -37.57
C GLY A 495 40.52 -20.87 -37.78
N ASP A 496 39.95 -19.75 -38.21
CA ASP A 496 38.60 -19.66 -38.76
C ASP A 496 38.59 -20.08 -40.24
N ILE A 497 37.86 -21.16 -40.57
CA ILE A 497 37.65 -21.69 -41.93
C ILE A 497 36.78 -20.79 -42.83
N LEU A 498 36.25 -19.71 -42.26
CA LEU A 498 35.45 -18.69 -42.92
C LEU A 498 36.30 -17.45 -43.23
N CYS A 499 37.62 -17.46 -42.98
CA CYS A 499 38.46 -16.27 -43.05
C CYS A 499 39.71 -16.38 -43.92
N ALA A 500 39.81 -15.44 -44.85
CA ALA A 500 40.87 -15.31 -45.83
C ALA A 500 42.19 -14.77 -45.23
N SER A 501 42.91 -15.62 -44.48
CA SER A 501 44.27 -15.41 -43.96
C SER A 501 44.54 -14.09 -43.20
N GLY A 502 44.58 -14.18 -41.86
CA GLY A 502 45.00 -13.07 -41.00
C GLY A 502 46.51 -12.79 -41.01
N THR A 503 47.01 -11.95 -40.11
CA THR A 503 48.46 -11.79 -39.89
C THR A 503 49.07 -13.05 -39.26
N PRO A 504 50.21 -13.58 -39.74
CA PRO A 504 50.84 -14.75 -39.15
C PRO A 504 51.34 -14.48 -37.72
N LEU A 505 50.97 -15.33 -36.77
CA LEU A 505 51.39 -15.23 -35.37
C LEU A 505 52.48 -16.26 -35.02
N PRO A 506 53.52 -15.88 -34.24
CA PRO A 506 54.59 -16.78 -33.78
C PRO A 506 54.23 -17.45 -32.43
N VAL A 507 52.96 -17.83 -32.24
CA VAL A 507 52.41 -18.38 -30.99
C VAL A 507 51.24 -19.33 -31.27
N GLY A 508 51.30 -20.54 -30.71
CA GLY A 508 50.16 -21.45 -30.50
C GLY A 508 49.22 -21.72 -31.69
N MET A 509 47.99 -22.11 -31.37
CA MET A 509 46.86 -22.13 -32.30
C MET A 509 46.22 -20.74 -32.40
N MET A 510 45.69 -20.39 -33.56
CA MET A 510 44.82 -19.23 -33.74
C MET A 510 43.36 -19.57 -33.44
N ALA A 511 42.59 -18.56 -33.05
CA ALA A 511 41.17 -18.68 -32.76
C ALA A 511 40.39 -19.19 -33.98
N SER A 512 39.42 -20.07 -33.71
CA SER A 512 38.46 -20.59 -34.69
C SER A 512 37.30 -19.61 -34.89
N PHE A 513 36.38 -19.94 -35.81
CA PHE A 513 35.17 -19.16 -36.11
C PHE A 513 34.35 -18.82 -34.86
N GLY A 514 33.49 -17.81 -34.97
CA GLY A 514 32.53 -17.50 -33.90
C GLY A 514 31.77 -16.19 -34.07
N ILE A 515 30.95 -15.86 -33.07
CA ILE A 515 30.15 -14.62 -33.02
C ILE A 515 30.89 -13.40 -32.46
N THR A 516 32.08 -13.55 -31.88
CA THR A 516 32.75 -12.47 -31.10
C THR A 516 33.76 -11.65 -31.89
N HIS A 517 34.13 -12.12 -33.07
CA HIS A 517 35.14 -11.50 -33.93
C HIS A 517 34.90 -11.97 -35.37
N GLY A 518 35.13 -11.08 -36.33
CA GLY A 518 35.27 -11.46 -37.74
C GLY A 518 36.70 -11.95 -38.01
N CYS A 519 37.21 -11.74 -39.22
CA CYS A 519 38.52 -12.25 -39.68
C CYS A 519 39.78 -11.57 -39.08
N LEU A 520 39.71 -11.10 -37.83
CA LEU A 520 40.84 -10.53 -37.10
C LEU A 520 41.71 -11.65 -36.51
N ALA A 521 43.01 -11.60 -36.81
CA ALA A 521 43.98 -12.55 -36.29
C ALA A 521 44.08 -12.49 -34.75
N ARG A 522 43.78 -13.61 -34.08
CA ARG A 522 43.91 -13.77 -32.62
C ARG A 522 44.47 -15.14 -32.26
N ALA A 523 45.31 -15.21 -31.23
CA ALA A 523 45.70 -16.47 -30.61
C ALA A 523 44.49 -17.08 -29.87
N SER A 524 44.34 -18.40 -29.96
CA SER A 524 43.29 -19.15 -29.28
C SER A 524 43.69 -19.32 -27.81
N MET A 525 43.05 -18.58 -26.90
CA MET A 525 43.33 -18.69 -25.47
C MET A 525 42.43 -19.75 -24.83
N LEU A 526 43.02 -20.60 -24.00
CA LEU A 526 42.31 -21.42 -23.04
C LEU A 526 42.27 -20.68 -21.70
N GLN A 527 41.06 -20.25 -21.33
CA GLN A 527 40.73 -19.80 -19.98
C GLN A 527 40.01 -20.95 -19.27
N ILE A 528 40.37 -21.21 -18.01
CA ILE A 528 39.79 -22.29 -17.19
C ILE A 528 39.44 -21.73 -15.79
N ASP A 529 38.19 -21.91 -15.37
CA ASP A 529 37.73 -21.64 -14.01
C ASP A 529 37.91 -22.89 -13.11
N SER A 530 37.70 -22.73 -11.80
CA SER A 530 37.87 -23.82 -10.83
C SER A 530 37.03 -25.07 -11.18
N ALA A 531 35.78 -24.87 -11.60
CA ALA A 531 34.86 -25.95 -11.94
C ALA A 531 35.29 -26.71 -13.22
N ALA A 532 35.67 -25.99 -14.27
CA ALA A 532 36.20 -26.60 -15.50
C ALA A 532 37.54 -27.32 -15.26
N LEU A 533 38.37 -26.83 -14.32
CA LEU A 533 39.64 -27.47 -13.96
C LEU A 533 39.41 -28.77 -13.19
N VAL A 534 38.52 -28.78 -12.20
CA VAL A 534 38.11 -30.00 -11.48
C VAL A 534 37.49 -31.01 -12.46
N PHE A 535 36.62 -30.56 -13.36
CA PHE A 535 36.01 -31.39 -14.39
C PHE A 535 37.06 -32.04 -15.32
N ALA A 536 37.96 -31.24 -15.90
CA ALA A 536 38.99 -31.74 -16.80
C ALA A 536 39.96 -32.72 -16.12
N LEU A 537 40.36 -32.45 -14.87
CA LEU A 537 41.24 -33.32 -14.10
C LEU A 537 40.55 -34.62 -13.65
N THR A 538 39.28 -34.56 -13.26
CA THR A 538 38.48 -35.76 -12.98
C THR A 538 38.33 -36.61 -14.23
N ALA A 539 38.03 -36.00 -15.38
CA ALA A 539 37.94 -36.70 -16.66
C ALA A 539 39.24 -37.39 -17.06
N TRP A 540 40.38 -36.69 -16.93
CA TRP A 540 41.73 -37.21 -17.20
C TRP A 540 42.09 -38.38 -16.28
N GLN A 541 41.94 -38.20 -14.96
CA GLN A 541 42.30 -39.21 -13.96
C GLN A 541 41.44 -40.47 -14.09
N SER A 542 40.15 -40.31 -14.36
CA SER A 542 39.23 -41.42 -14.63
C SER A 542 39.66 -42.26 -15.84
N ARG A 543 40.15 -41.61 -16.91
CA ARG A 543 40.64 -42.29 -18.12
C ARG A 543 42.05 -42.89 -17.96
N HIS A 544 42.89 -42.27 -17.14
CA HIS A 544 44.32 -42.57 -16.98
C HIS A 544 44.74 -42.65 -15.49
N PRO A 545 44.18 -43.58 -14.70
CA PRO A 545 44.41 -43.65 -13.25
C PRO A 545 45.87 -43.87 -12.84
N SER A 546 46.68 -44.47 -13.73
CA SER A 546 48.10 -44.78 -13.50
C SER A 546 49.09 -43.82 -14.17
N ARG A 547 48.64 -42.80 -14.92
CA ARG A 547 49.55 -41.85 -15.60
C ARG A 547 49.50 -40.47 -14.93
N PRO A 548 50.61 -39.96 -14.37
CA PRO A 548 50.65 -38.61 -13.82
C PRO A 548 50.47 -37.57 -14.94
N LEU A 549 49.83 -36.44 -14.60
CA LEU A 549 49.70 -35.31 -15.51
C LEU A 549 51.08 -34.66 -15.74
N ASN A 550 51.48 -34.51 -17.01
CA ASN A 550 52.70 -33.81 -17.39
C ASN A 550 52.49 -32.28 -17.30
N THR A 551 52.60 -31.72 -16.10
CA THR A 551 52.35 -30.29 -15.83
C THR A 551 53.37 -29.38 -16.51
N THR A 552 54.62 -29.82 -16.71
CA THR A 552 55.61 -29.04 -17.47
C THR A 552 55.21 -28.92 -18.94
N TYR A 553 54.76 -30.01 -19.59
CA TYR A 553 54.24 -29.92 -20.96
C TYR A 553 52.95 -29.11 -21.06
N VAL A 554 52.03 -29.18 -20.10
CA VAL A 554 50.83 -28.32 -20.11
C VAL A 554 51.23 -26.84 -19.97
N CYS A 555 52.18 -26.52 -19.09
CA CYS A 555 52.53 -25.12 -18.77
C CYS A 555 53.68 -24.49 -19.59
N SER A 556 54.40 -25.25 -20.44
CA SER A 556 55.57 -24.77 -21.22
C SER A 556 55.30 -23.69 -22.31
N GLY A 557 54.12 -23.07 -22.35
CA GLY A 557 53.67 -22.23 -23.46
C GLY A 557 53.98 -20.74 -23.29
N ARG A 558 54.17 -20.03 -24.41
CA ARG A 558 54.19 -18.56 -24.39
C ARG A 558 52.80 -18.03 -24.00
N GLY A 559 52.75 -17.12 -23.04
CA GLY A 559 51.50 -16.56 -22.52
C GLY A 559 50.77 -17.45 -21.49
N THR A 560 51.43 -18.46 -20.93
CA THR A 560 50.92 -19.24 -19.79
C THR A 560 51.09 -18.47 -18.47
N ALA A 561 50.09 -18.59 -17.57
CA ALA A 561 50.16 -18.07 -16.20
C ALA A 561 51.36 -18.64 -15.41
N ARG A 562 52.04 -17.81 -14.61
CA ARG A 562 53.30 -18.20 -13.92
C ARG A 562 53.10 -19.29 -12.87
N ASP A 563 51.90 -19.39 -12.30
CA ASP A 563 51.48 -20.34 -11.27
C ASP A 563 50.90 -21.66 -11.84
N CYS A 564 50.71 -21.75 -13.17
CA CYS A 564 50.06 -22.88 -13.86
C CYS A 564 50.48 -24.27 -13.34
N ALA A 565 51.79 -24.51 -13.18
CA ALA A 565 52.30 -25.82 -12.78
C ALA A 565 52.00 -26.14 -11.31
N ALA A 566 52.03 -25.13 -10.43
CA ALA A 566 51.68 -25.28 -9.02
C ALA A 566 50.17 -25.53 -8.88
N THR A 567 49.34 -24.69 -9.51
CA THR A 567 47.88 -24.78 -9.47
C THR A 567 47.37 -26.12 -10.04
N LEU A 568 47.90 -26.58 -11.18
CA LEU A 568 47.55 -27.90 -11.74
C LEU A 568 47.96 -29.06 -10.82
N THR A 569 49.16 -29.00 -10.24
CA THR A 569 49.63 -30.06 -9.33
C THR A 569 48.78 -30.13 -8.07
N GLN A 570 48.42 -28.98 -7.50
CA GLN A 570 47.57 -28.86 -6.32
C GLN A 570 46.16 -29.41 -6.57
N VAL A 571 45.49 -28.98 -7.65
CA VAL A 571 44.12 -29.45 -7.95
C VAL A 571 44.12 -30.93 -8.36
N ALA A 572 45.12 -31.40 -9.10
CA ALA A 572 45.26 -32.82 -9.46
C ALA A 572 45.62 -33.73 -8.27
N ALA A 573 46.12 -33.17 -7.16
CA ALA A 573 46.26 -33.87 -5.89
C ALA A 573 44.92 -33.86 -5.10
N GLY A 574 44.21 -32.73 -5.07
CA GLY A 574 42.89 -32.60 -4.42
C GLY A 574 41.81 -33.50 -5.04
N VAL A 575 41.73 -33.60 -6.37
CA VAL A 575 40.86 -34.57 -7.06
C VAL A 575 41.27 -36.02 -6.73
N ARG A 576 42.58 -36.27 -6.55
CA ARG A 576 43.10 -37.58 -6.12
C ARG A 576 42.79 -37.93 -4.66
N SER A 577 42.64 -36.97 -3.75
CA SER A 577 42.29 -37.25 -2.34
C SER A 577 40.78 -37.29 -2.09
N THR A 578 39.96 -36.79 -3.02
CA THR A 578 38.51 -36.64 -2.83
C THR A 578 37.74 -37.89 -3.29
N ARG A 579 37.25 -38.69 -2.34
CA ARG A 579 36.58 -39.98 -2.60
C ARG A 579 35.37 -39.89 -3.53
N SER A 580 34.57 -38.83 -3.44
CA SER A 580 33.39 -38.64 -4.30
C SER A 580 33.75 -38.44 -5.78
N LEU A 581 34.92 -37.85 -6.07
CA LEU A 581 35.39 -37.60 -7.43
C LEU A 581 36.14 -38.81 -8.04
N GLN A 582 36.82 -39.61 -7.21
CA GLN A 582 37.54 -40.81 -7.66
C GLN A 582 36.65 -41.85 -8.36
N ASN A 583 35.39 -41.99 -7.93
CA ASN A 583 34.49 -43.06 -8.39
C ASN A 583 33.79 -42.74 -9.74
N LEU A 584 34.04 -41.58 -10.34
CA LEU A 584 33.32 -41.14 -11.54
C LEU A 584 33.99 -41.64 -12.83
N SER A 585 33.19 -42.15 -13.77
CA SER A 585 33.66 -42.68 -15.06
C SER A 585 33.45 -41.68 -16.21
N SER A 586 34.53 -41.23 -16.85
CA SER A 586 34.48 -40.37 -18.04
C SER A 586 34.38 -41.15 -19.37
N ALA A 587 34.36 -42.48 -19.32
CA ALA A 587 34.53 -43.34 -20.49
C ALA A 587 33.47 -43.12 -21.59
N ALA A 588 32.18 -43.14 -21.23
CA ALA A 588 31.09 -42.95 -22.20
C ALA A 588 31.13 -41.56 -22.84
N ALA A 589 31.33 -40.51 -22.02
CA ALA A 589 31.49 -39.14 -22.51
C ALA A 589 32.67 -39.02 -23.49
N HIS A 590 33.80 -39.65 -23.19
CA HIS A 590 34.96 -39.67 -24.08
C HIS A 590 34.65 -40.36 -25.41
N THR A 591 34.06 -41.57 -25.39
CA THR A 591 33.66 -42.31 -26.59
C THR A 591 32.72 -41.50 -27.48
N ASN A 592 31.67 -40.89 -26.90
CA ASN A 592 30.74 -40.06 -27.67
C ASN A 592 31.40 -38.82 -28.27
N ILE A 593 32.33 -38.16 -27.55
CA ILE A 593 33.05 -36.99 -28.08
C ILE A 593 34.04 -37.40 -29.17
N SER A 594 34.74 -38.53 -29.03
CA SER A 594 35.63 -39.03 -30.09
C SER A 594 34.88 -39.35 -31.39
N ALA A 595 33.64 -39.85 -31.29
CA ALA A 595 32.79 -40.13 -32.44
C ALA A 595 32.29 -38.87 -33.18
N LEU A 596 32.47 -37.67 -32.62
CA LEU A 596 32.16 -36.40 -33.31
C LEU A 596 33.31 -35.89 -34.20
N GLU A 597 34.50 -36.48 -34.08
CA GLU A 597 35.71 -36.13 -34.87
C GLU A 597 36.05 -34.62 -34.88
N ILE A 598 35.83 -33.95 -33.73
CA ILE A 598 36.02 -32.50 -33.58
C ILE A 598 37.47 -32.10 -33.89
N ALA A 599 37.65 -31.26 -34.91
CA ALA A 599 38.97 -30.76 -35.27
C ALA A 599 38.97 -29.27 -35.66
N GLN A 600 40.13 -28.64 -35.56
CA GLN A 600 40.36 -27.27 -36.01
C GLN A 600 41.39 -27.27 -37.16
N ILE A 601 41.10 -26.54 -38.24
CA ILE A 601 42.07 -26.31 -39.32
C ILE A 601 42.95 -25.12 -38.93
N GLN A 602 44.26 -25.32 -38.97
CA GLN A 602 45.25 -24.26 -38.83
C GLN A 602 46.04 -24.18 -40.13
N PHE A 603 46.24 -22.97 -40.66
CA PHE A 603 47.11 -22.75 -41.81
C PHE A 603 48.51 -22.41 -41.31
N VAL A 604 49.51 -23.19 -41.67
CA VAL A 604 50.90 -23.02 -41.22
C VAL A 604 51.73 -22.48 -42.39
N VAL A 605 52.54 -21.47 -42.10
CA VAL A 605 53.48 -20.83 -43.03
C VAL A 605 54.90 -21.20 -42.61
N SER A 606 55.65 -21.87 -43.50
CA SER A 606 57.07 -22.12 -43.27
C SER A 606 57.90 -20.85 -43.48
N PRO A 607 59.15 -20.78 -42.99
CA PRO A 607 60.07 -19.68 -43.30
C PRO A 607 60.32 -19.46 -44.81
N GLN A 608 60.00 -20.45 -45.65
CA GLN A 608 60.09 -20.38 -47.12
C GLN A 608 58.75 -19.93 -47.77
N ASN A 609 57.84 -19.33 -46.98
CA ASN A 609 56.47 -18.96 -47.38
C ASN A 609 55.58 -20.10 -47.90
N VAL A 610 55.94 -21.37 -47.69
CA VAL A 610 55.09 -22.51 -48.06
C VAL A 610 53.92 -22.58 -47.09
N ARG A 611 52.70 -22.40 -47.61
CA ARG A 611 51.44 -22.52 -46.86
C ARG A 611 50.92 -23.95 -46.91
N ARG A 612 50.61 -24.55 -45.75
CA ARG A 612 49.97 -25.86 -45.62
C ARG A 612 48.82 -25.79 -44.62
N SER A 613 47.69 -26.42 -44.91
CA SER A 613 46.62 -26.65 -43.93
C SER A 613 46.93 -27.89 -43.10
N VAL A 614 46.74 -27.83 -41.78
CA VAL A 614 46.77 -29.01 -40.91
C VAL A 614 45.54 -29.02 -40.01
N GLN A 615 44.94 -30.20 -39.88
CA GLN A 615 43.82 -30.48 -39.01
C GLN A 615 44.34 -30.96 -37.65
N VAL A 616 43.86 -30.38 -36.55
CA VAL A 616 44.22 -30.79 -35.19
C VAL A 616 42.97 -31.21 -34.43
N ALA A 617 42.97 -32.45 -33.93
CA ALA A 617 41.88 -32.97 -33.10
C ALA A 617 41.80 -32.22 -31.75
N PHE A 618 40.60 -31.86 -31.30
CA PHE A 618 40.40 -31.01 -30.13
C PHE A 618 39.34 -31.56 -29.17
N PHE A 619 39.69 -31.68 -27.88
CA PHE A 619 38.76 -32.12 -26.84
C PHE A 619 38.34 -30.91 -25.97
N PRO A 620 37.03 -30.61 -25.83
CA PRO A 620 36.57 -29.46 -25.04
C PRO A 620 36.74 -29.69 -23.54
N PRO A 621 37.38 -28.76 -22.80
CA PRO A 621 37.44 -28.82 -21.33
C PRO A 621 36.16 -28.35 -20.65
N SER A 622 35.21 -27.75 -21.38
CA SER A 622 33.86 -27.41 -20.89
C SER A 622 32.90 -27.20 -22.07
N PRO A 623 31.68 -27.77 -22.03
CA PRO A 623 30.66 -27.55 -23.07
C PRO A 623 29.96 -26.18 -22.97
N ARG A 624 30.31 -25.33 -22.01
CA ARG A 624 29.54 -24.10 -21.68
C ARG A 624 29.82 -22.87 -22.55
N PHE A 625 30.89 -22.84 -23.34
CA PHE A 625 31.41 -21.57 -23.91
C PHE A 625 31.82 -21.63 -25.40
N ARG A 626 31.53 -22.72 -26.11
CA ARG A 626 31.89 -22.92 -27.53
C ARG A 626 30.78 -23.69 -28.23
N ASP A 627 30.49 -23.33 -29.48
CA ASP A 627 29.66 -24.15 -30.37
C ASP A 627 30.50 -25.29 -30.94
N VAL A 628 29.85 -26.42 -31.21
CA VAL A 628 30.35 -27.43 -32.13
C VAL A 628 29.46 -27.39 -33.37
N VAL A 629 30.06 -27.17 -34.53
CA VAL A 629 29.35 -26.99 -35.80
C VAL A 629 29.91 -27.98 -36.80
N LYS A 630 29.02 -28.77 -37.40
CA LYS A 630 29.32 -29.64 -38.53
C LYS A 630 29.05 -28.85 -39.80
N PHE A 631 30.10 -28.62 -40.58
CA PHE A 631 30.01 -28.06 -41.91
C PHE A 631 29.89 -29.22 -42.89
N GLU A 632 28.85 -29.25 -43.71
CA GLU A 632 28.57 -30.29 -44.70
C GLU A 632 28.46 -29.63 -46.07
N GLY A 633 29.22 -30.07 -47.06
CA GLY A 633 29.13 -29.58 -48.44
C GLY A 633 29.28 -30.71 -49.45
N ASP A 634 29.18 -30.36 -50.74
CA ASP A 634 29.12 -31.31 -51.87
C ASP A 634 30.26 -32.34 -51.95
N ARG A 635 31.41 -32.08 -51.33
CA ARG A 635 32.61 -32.94 -51.38
C ARG A 635 32.94 -33.63 -50.05
N GLY A 636 32.39 -33.17 -48.94
CA GLY A 636 32.77 -33.69 -47.62
C GLY A 636 32.18 -32.89 -46.46
N ALA A 637 32.43 -33.40 -45.25
CA ALA A 637 31.99 -32.78 -44.02
C ALA A 637 33.13 -32.63 -43.01
N MET A 638 33.06 -31.61 -42.15
CA MET A 638 33.98 -31.40 -41.05
C MET A 638 33.23 -30.91 -39.80
N THR A 639 33.42 -31.59 -38.68
CA THR A 639 33.02 -31.09 -37.36
C THR A 639 34.13 -30.20 -36.80
N SER A 640 33.81 -28.95 -36.49
CA SER A 640 34.76 -28.01 -35.90
C SER A 640 34.13 -27.21 -34.76
N MET A 641 34.97 -26.63 -33.91
CA MET A 641 34.57 -25.95 -32.69
C MET A 641 34.91 -24.47 -32.75
N SER A 642 33.97 -23.63 -32.29
CA SER A 642 34.13 -22.18 -32.26
C SER A 642 35.26 -21.72 -31.33
N ALA A 643 35.67 -20.46 -31.46
CA ALA A 643 36.38 -19.77 -30.38
C ALA A 643 35.56 -19.73 -29.08
N ARG A 644 36.25 -19.57 -27.94
CA ARG A 644 35.58 -19.33 -26.66
C ARG A 644 34.86 -17.99 -26.71
N TYR A 645 33.58 -18.01 -26.36
CA TYR A 645 32.79 -16.80 -26.15
C TYR A 645 32.96 -16.25 -24.72
N PRO A 646 32.88 -14.93 -24.51
CA PRO A 646 32.81 -14.37 -23.17
C PRO A 646 31.52 -14.83 -22.49
N THR A 647 31.57 -14.94 -21.17
CA THR A 647 30.37 -15.20 -20.35
C THR A 647 29.43 -14.01 -20.46
N THR A 648 28.15 -14.24 -20.75
CA THR A 648 27.12 -13.19 -20.67
C THR A 648 26.53 -13.15 -19.26
N SER A 649 26.14 -11.96 -18.82
CA SER A 649 25.66 -11.69 -17.46
C SER A 649 24.30 -10.99 -17.49
N TRP A 650 23.31 -11.54 -16.77
CA TRP A 650 22.05 -10.87 -16.46
C TRP A 650 22.09 -10.27 -15.05
N GLN A 651 21.32 -9.20 -14.80
CA GLN A 651 21.11 -8.63 -13.47
C GLN A 651 19.60 -8.52 -13.19
N PRO A 652 19.08 -9.14 -12.11
CA PRO A 652 17.68 -9.01 -11.75
C PRO A 652 17.31 -7.58 -11.39
N GLN A 653 16.23 -7.07 -11.98
CA GLN A 653 15.83 -5.69 -11.79
C GLN A 653 14.91 -5.53 -10.58
N ALA A 654 15.22 -4.57 -9.70
CA ALA A 654 14.47 -4.37 -8.44
C ALA A 654 12.99 -3.98 -8.65
N SER A 655 12.63 -3.42 -9.81
CA SER A 655 11.25 -3.07 -10.17
C SER A 655 10.39 -4.27 -10.58
N GLU A 656 10.98 -5.45 -10.80
CA GLU A 656 10.20 -6.69 -11.04
C GLU A 656 9.53 -7.22 -9.77
N ILE A 657 9.96 -6.79 -8.58
CA ILE A 657 9.43 -7.27 -7.30
C ILE A 657 8.18 -6.45 -6.91
N PRO A 658 6.96 -7.00 -7.03
CA PRO A 658 5.72 -6.27 -6.78
C PRO A 658 5.50 -6.00 -5.29
N ARG A 659 4.97 -4.81 -4.99
CA ARG A 659 4.67 -4.32 -3.62
C ARG A 659 3.31 -3.62 -3.52
N ASN A 660 2.47 -3.71 -4.54
CA ASN A 660 1.25 -2.90 -4.63
C ASN A 660 0.19 -3.42 -3.66
N VAL A 661 -0.04 -4.74 -3.68
CA VAL A 661 -1.00 -5.39 -2.77
C VAL A 661 -0.51 -5.28 -1.33
N VAL A 662 0.78 -5.50 -1.11
CA VAL A 662 1.35 -5.53 0.25
C VAL A 662 1.35 -4.18 0.93
N ASN A 663 1.56 -3.09 0.19
CA ASN A 663 1.43 -1.73 0.73
C ASN A 663 -0.01 -1.46 1.21
N PHE A 664 -1.02 -1.83 0.41
CA PHE A 664 -2.43 -1.71 0.81
C PHE A 664 -2.74 -2.55 2.07
N LEU A 665 -2.30 -3.81 2.11
CA LEU A 665 -2.51 -4.69 3.27
C LEU A 665 -1.81 -4.17 4.54
N ARG A 666 -0.57 -3.67 4.43
CA ARG A 666 0.15 -3.03 5.54
C ARG A 666 -0.59 -1.80 6.06
N MET A 667 -1.03 -0.90 5.18
CA MET A 667 -1.81 0.29 5.57
C MET A 667 -3.12 -0.11 6.28
N GLY A 668 -3.81 -1.14 5.79
CA GLY A 668 -4.99 -1.69 6.45
C GLY A 668 -4.70 -2.22 7.86
N VAL A 669 -3.63 -3.01 8.03
CA VAL A 669 -3.22 -3.52 9.35
C VAL A 669 -2.85 -2.38 10.31
N VAL A 670 -2.10 -1.38 9.85
CA VAL A 670 -1.77 -0.18 10.65
C VAL A 670 -3.04 0.57 11.05
N TYR A 671 -3.94 0.88 10.11
CA TYR A 671 -5.20 1.58 10.38
C TYR A 671 -6.03 0.87 11.45
N VAL A 672 -6.22 -0.44 11.33
CA VAL A 672 -6.96 -1.25 12.32
C VAL A 672 -6.31 -1.17 13.70
N THR A 673 -4.97 -1.25 13.79
CA THR A 673 -4.25 -1.12 15.07
C THR A 673 -4.38 0.29 15.65
N SER A 674 -4.25 1.34 14.84
CA SER A 674 -4.37 2.73 15.27
C SER A 674 -5.76 3.06 15.82
N VAL A 675 -6.83 2.58 15.17
CA VAL A 675 -8.21 2.78 15.67
C VAL A 675 -8.46 1.98 16.95
N LEU A 676 -8.00 0.73 17.05
CA LEU A 676 -8.10 -0.04 18.31
C LEU A 676 -7.32 0.62 19.45
N ALA A 677 -6.12 1.15 19.18
CA ALA A 677 -5.33 1.87 20.17
C ALA A 677 -6.00 3.18 20.62
N PHE A 678 -6.60 3.94 19.70
CA PHE A 678 -7.38 5.13 20.02
C PHE A 678 -8.58 4.81 20.91
N VAL A 679 -9.39 3.81 20.55
CA VAL A 679 -10.57 3.42 21.35
C VAL A 679 -10.15 2.85 22.71
N ALA A 680 -9.08 2.06 22.78
CA ALA A 680 -8.52 1.59 24.05
C ALA A 680 -8.04 2.76 24.94
N GLY A 681 -7.40 3.77 24.35
CA GLY A 681 -7.00 5.01 25.02
C GLY A 681 -8.19 5.76 25.61
N LEU A 682 -9.26 5.94 24.84
CA LEU A 682 -10.51 6.53 25.34
C LEU A 682 -11.14 5.69 26.46
N VAL A 683 -11.20 4.37 26.33
CA VAL A 683 -11.72 3.45 27.37
C VAL A 683 -10.91 3.58 28.67
N ILE A 684 -9.58 3.64 28.60
CA ILE A 684 -8.71 3.84 29.77
C ILE A 684 -8.94 5.25 30.37
N MET A 685 -9.02 6.29 29.53
CA MET A 685 -9.29 7.66 29.97
C MET A 685 -10.63 7.79 30.70
N TYR A 686 -11.72 7.26 30.14
CA TYR A 686 -13.03 7.29 30.80
C TYR A 686 -13.09 6.39 32.04
N THR A 687 -12.32 5.30 32.09
CA THR A 687 -12.16 4.50 33.32
C THR A 687 -11.48 5.31 34.43
N ALA A 688 -10.47 6.12 34.09
CA ALA A 688 -9.80 7.02 35.04
C ALA A 688 -10.69 8.19 35.47
N LEU A 689 -11.34 8.88 34.52
CA LEU A 689 -12.29 9.98 34.77
C LEU A 689 -13.45 9.53 35.67
N GLY A 690 -14.00 8.34 35.39
CA GLY A 690 -15.04 7.71 36.20
C GLY A 690 -14.53 7.10 37.52
N ARG A 691 -13.26 7.32 37.92
CA ARG A 691 -12.64 6.77 39.15
C ARG A 691 -12.80 5.25 39.30
N GLY A 692 -12.81 4.50 38.19
CA GLY A 692 -13.05 3.06 38.17
C GLY A 692 -14.51 2.61 38.32
N HIS A 693 -15.48 3.53 38.30
CA HIS A 693 -16.92 3.22 38.26
C HIS A 693 -17.36 2.78 36.85
N ILE A 694 -16.84 1.64 36.39
CA ILE A 694 -17.24 0.97 35.14
C ILE A 694 -17.73 -0.46 35.43
N GLU A 695 -18.27 -1.16 34.42
CA GLU A 695 -18.41 -2.62 34.44
C GLU A 695 -17.20 -3.29 33.75
N PRO A 696 -16.18 -3.74 34.52
CA PRO A 696 -14.93 -4.22 33.95
C PRO A 696 -15.06 -5.48 33.09
N ARG A 697 -16.20 -6.21 33.17
CA ARG A 697 -16.46 -7.35 32.28
C ARG A 697 -16.71 -6.95 30.83
N ASN A 698 -17.30 -5.78 30.59
CA ASN A 698 -17.60 -5.31 29.24
C ASN A 698 -16.31 -5.00 28.46
N VAL A 699 -15.24 -4.58 29.14
CA VAL A 699 -13.92 -4.24 28.56
C VAL A 699 -13.27 -5.44 27.87
N PHE A 700 -13.47 -6.67 28.36
CA PHE A 700 -12.98 -7.90 27.69
C PHE A 700 -13.64 -8.18 26.33
N HIS A 701 -14.68 -7.43 25.98
CA HIS A 701 -15.35 -7.50 24.69
C HIS A 701 -14.96 -6.36 23.75
N VAL A 702 -13.98 -5.52 24.08
CA VAL A 702 -13.50 -4.40 23.24
C VAL A 702 -13.23 -4.80 21.78
N ASN A 703 -12.40 -5.82 21.53
CA ASN A 703 -12.12 -6.29 20.17
C ASN A 703 -13.38 -6.79 19.44
N ARG A 704 -14.34 -7.35 20.19
CA ARG A 704 -15.60 -7.82 19.62
C ARG A 704 -16.56 -6.67 19.33
N VAL A 705 -16.68 -5.66 20.18
CA VAL A 705 -17.67 -4.58 20.00
C VAL A 705 -17.05 -3.40 19.27
N ALA A 706 -16.02 -2.77 19.84
CA ALA A 706 -15.36 -1.60 19.25
C ALA A 706 -14.76 -1.89 17.87
N GLY A 707 -14.19 -3.08 17.65
CA GLY A 707 -13.67 -3.48 16.34
C GLY A 707 -14.73 -3.43 15.24
N PHE A 708 -15.99 -3.79 15.53
CA PHE A 708 -17.04 -3.79 14.51
C PHE A 708 -17.65 -2.40 14.31
N VAL A 709 -17.74 -1.61 15.38
CA VAL A 709 -18.33 -0.27 15.37
C VAL A 709 -17.39 0.78 14.78
N TRP A 710 -16.10 0.75 15.10
CA TRP A 710 -15.13 1.80 14.73
C TRP A 710 -14.31 1.50 13.47
N ILE A 711 -14.23 0.23 13.03
CA ILE A 711 -13.40 -0.20 11.88
C ILE A 711 -14.25 -0.86 10.79
N GLY A 712 -15.28 -1.62 11.18
CA GLY A 712 -16.16 -2.30 10.24
C GLY A 712 -15.66 -3.66 9.73
N ARG A 713 -16.61 -4.48 9.25
CA ARG A 713 -16.38 -5.89 8.89
C ARG A 713 -15.33 -6.11 7.80
N PRO A 714 -15.26 -5.35 6.69
CA PRO A 714 -14.34 -5.64 5.58
C PRO A 714 -12.87 -5.51 5.97
N LEU A 715 -12.51 -4.50 6.77
CA LEU A 715 -11.13 -4.28 7.20
C LEU A 715 -10.68 -5.31 8.25
N LEU A 716 -11.57 -5.76 9.14
CA LEU A 716 -11.30 -6.89 10.03
C LEU A 716 -11.14 -8.22 9.28
N PHE A 717 -11.94 -8.44 8.23
CA PHE A 717 -11.78 -9.58 7.34
C PHE A 717 -10.41 -9.52 6.63
N ALA A 718 -10.06 -8.39 6.02
CA ALA A 718 -8.76 -8.21 5.37
C ALA A 718 -7.58 -8.47 6.32
N ARG A 719 -7.63 -7.96 7.56
CA ARG A 719 -6.63 -8.24 8.61
C ARG A 719 -6.51 -9.74 8.92
N SER A 720 -7.64 -10.45 8.99
CA SER A 720 -7.63 -11.91 9.19
C SER A 720 -7.00 -12.67 8.01
N MET A 721 -7.22 -12.21 6.77
CA MET A 721 -6.62 -12.81 5.58
C MET A 721 -5.10 -12.62 5.54
N VAL A 722 -4.60 -11.45 5.97
CA VAL A 722 -3.15 -11.21 6.13
C VAL A 722 -2.56 -12.21 7.13
N ALA A 723 -3.18 -12.39 8.29
CA ALA A 723 -2.72 -13.32 9.30
C ALA A 723 -2.72 -14.79 8.83
N LEU A 724 -3.79 -15.23 8.15
CA LEU A 724 -3.88 -16.57 7.55
C LEU A 724 -2.86 -16.79 6.42
N GLY A 725 -2.60 -15.75 5.62
CA GLY A 725 -1.52 -15.75 4.62
C GLY A 725 -0.15 -15.91 5.28
N ILE A 726 0.14 -15.12 6.32
CA ILE A 726 1.39 -15.20 7.10
C ILE A 726 1.59 -16.61 7.70
N LEU A 727 0.53 -17.24 8.23
CA LEU A 727 0.55 -18.63 8.75
C LEU A 727 0.68 -19.70 7.67
N SER A 728 0.40 -19.35 6.41
CA SER A 728 0.41 -20.27 5.27
C SER A 728 1.59 -20.06 4.30
N THR A 729 2.42 -19.05 4.54
CA THR A 729 3.67 -18.79 3.82
C THR A 729 4.88 -19.25 4.64
N SER A 730 5.84 -19.89 3.96
CA SER A 730 7.12 -20.27 4.53
C SER A 730 7.91 -19.07 5.06
N LYS A 731 8.87 -19.33 5.94
CA LYS A 731 9.79 -18.32 6.50
C LYS A 731 11.24 -18.54 6.02
N ALA A 732 11.41 -19.31 4.95
CA ALA A 732 12.71 -19.63 4.37
C ALA A 732 13.44 -18.37 3.89
N CYS A 733 14.69 -18.19 4.34
CA CYS A 733 15.53 -17.04 4.01
C CYS A 733 16.84 -17.50 3.37
N LEU A 734 17.44 -16.66 2.53
CA LEU A 734 18.82 -16.86 2.06
C LEU A 734 19.78 -16.60 3.23
N VAL A 735 20.51 -17.63 3.65
CA VAL A 735 21.48 -17.59 4.75
C VAL A 735 22.85 -17.99 4.21
N ARG A 736 23.90 -17.39 4.77
CA ARG A 736 25.28 -17.71 4.42
C ARG A 736 26.03 -18.32 5.61
N HIS A 737 26.45 -19.57 5.46
CA HIS A 737 27.30 -20.27 6.41
C HIS A 737 28.75 -20.26 5.92
N GLY A 738 29.54 -19.33 6.44
CA GLY A 738 30.94 -19.12 6.03
C GLY A 738 31.03 -18.65 4.57
N HIS A 739 31.43 -19.55 3.67
CA HIS A 739 31.54 -19.28 2.23
C HIS A 739 30.36 -19.83 1.41
N LEU A 740 29.38 -20.47 2.05
CA LEU A 740 28.31 -21.22 1.40
C LEU A 740 26.97 -20.52 1.58
N ASN A 741 26.26 -20.24 0.48
CA ASN A 741 24.91 -19.71 0.51
C ASN A 741 23.89 -20.83 0.31
N MET A 742 22.83 -20.81 1.10
CA MET A 742 21.74 -21.77 1.03
C MET A 742 20.44 -21.10 1.47
N ILE A 743 19.30 -21.55 0.97
CA ILE A 743 18.02 -21.16 1.56
C ILE A 743 17.71 -22.10 2.72
N GLN A 744 17.53 -21.53 3.91
CA GLN A 744 17.27 -22.28 5.13
C GLN A 744 15.98 -21.82 5.80
N MET A 745 15.26 -22.76 6.40
CA MET A 745 14.21 -22.45 7.37
C MET A 745 14.84 -21.93 8.67
N PRO A 746 14.29 -20.87 9.30
CA PRO A 746 14.75 -20.41 10.61
C PRO A 746 14.70 -21.54 11.64
N GLN A 747 15.73 -21.65 12.48
CA GLN A 747 15.70 -22.60 13.58
C GLN A 747 14.53 -22.29 14.54
N PRO A 748 13.85 -23.30 15.11
CA PRO A 748 12.73 -23.10 16.02
C PRO A 748 13.21 -22.56 17.36
N ASP A 749 13.24 -21.24 17.49
CA ASP A 749 13.54 -20.51 18.72
C ASP A 749 12.25 -20.12 19.47
N ALA A 750 12.38 -19.56 20.68
CA ALA A 750 11.23 -19.09 21.45
C ALA A 750 10.39 -18.03 20.68
N LEU A 751 11.05 -17.22 19.85
CA LEU A 751 10.42 -16.18 19.05
C LEU A 751 9.56 -16.75 17.91
N HIS A 752 9.94 -17.89 17.32
CA HIS A 752 9.13 -18.63 16.35
C HIS A 752 7.74 -18.98 16.91
N PHE A 753 7.70 -19.56 18.11
CA PHE A 753 6.44 -19.92 18.78
C PHE A 753 5.59 -18.67 19.09
N VAL A 754 6.21 -17.59 19.58
CA VAL A 754 5.51 -16.31 19.84
C VAL A 754 4.89 -15.73 18.55
N ARG A 755 5.63 -15.72 17.44
CA ARG A 755 5.16 -15.24 16.12
C ARG A 755 3.99 -16.07 15.58
N ALA A 756 4.03 -17.39 15.76
CA ALA A 756 2.93 -18.29 15.38
C ALA A 756 1.66 -18.05 16.21
N VAL A 757 1.79 -17.95 17.55
CA VAL A 757 0.69 -17.66 18.47
C VAL A 757 0.06 -16.29 18.22
N LEU A 758 0.88 -15.28 17.93
CA LEU A 758 0.45 -13.92 17.58
C LEU A 758 -0.30 -13.86 16.25
N SER A 759 0.21 -14.53 15.21
CA SER A 759 -0.48 -14.59 13.92
C SER A 759 -1.81 -15.37 14.03
N SER A 760 -1.86 -16.39 14.89
CA SER A 760 -3.07 -17.17 15.15
C SER A 760 -4.15 -16.36 15.89
N SER A 761 -3.78 -15.41 16.76
CA SER A 761 -4.77 -14.55 17.43
C SER A 761 -5.36 -13.52 16.46
N GLU A 762 -4.59 -13.07 15.48
CA GLU A 762 -5.05 -12.17 14.42
C GLU A 762 -5.90 -12.90 13.36
N ALA A 763 -5.65 -14.18 13.10
CA ALA A 763 -6.58 -15.02 12.32
C ALA A 763 -7.99 -15.10 12.95
N CYS A 764 -8.12 -14.90 14.28
CA CYS A 764 -9.42 -14.95 14.97
C CYS A 764 -10.36 -13.78 14.63
N TRP A 765 -9.88 -12.72 13.96
CA TRP A 765 -10.80 -11.71 13.39
C TRP A 765 -11.81 -12.33 12.42
N LEU A 766 -11.41 -13.39 11.68
CA LEU A 766 -12.32 -14.14 10.80
C LEU A 766 -13.44 -14.82 11.61
N VAL A 767 -13.11 -15.43 12.75
CA VAL A 767 -14.10 -16.00 13.68
C VAL A 767 -15.12 -14.95 14.09
N PHE A 768 -14.67 -13.74 14.44
CA PHE A 768 -15.57 -12.68 14.87
C PHE A 768 -16.48 -12.18 13.74
N VAL A 769 -16.00 -12.15 12.48
CA VAL A 769 -16.80 -11.72 11.31
C VAL A 769 -17.86 -12.77 10.96
N ILE A 770 -17.49 -14.05 10.91
CA ILE A 770 -18.43 -15.15 10.62
C ILE A 770 -19.49 -15.26 11.71
N GLN A 771 -19.10 -15.17 12.99
CA GLN A 771 -20.05 -15.14 14.11
C GLN A 771 -21.05 -13.99 13.97
N ASP A 772 -20.62 -12.81 13.53
CA ASP A 772 -21.50 -11.65 13.31
C ASP A 772 -22.53 -11.90 12.21
N LEU A 773 -22.11 -12.48 11.09
CA LEU A 773 -22.99 -12.84 9.98
C LEU A 773 -24.02 -13.90 10.39
N LEU A 774 -23.61 -14.89 11.18
CA LEU A 774 -24.50 -15.95 11.67
C LEU A 774 -25.50 -15.45 12.73
N THR A 775 -25.33 -14.27 13.33
CA THR A 775 -26.34 -13.71 14.26
C THR A 775 -27.69 -13.45 13.60
N ILE A 776 -27.76 -13.25 12.27
CA ILE A 776 -29.02 -13.11 11.52
C ILE A 776 -29.92 -14.34 11.74
N ALA A 777 -29.34 -15.54 11.56
CA ALA A 777 -30.06 -16.81 11.63
C ALA A 777 -30.16 -17.38 13.06
N THR A 778 -29.24 -17.02 13.95
CA THR A 778 -29.12 -17.62 15.30
C THR A 778 -29.54 -16.69 16.44
N GLN A 779 -29.82 -15.41 16.14
CA GLN A 779 -30.13 -14.37 17.11
C GLN A 779 -29.09 -14.33 18.25
N ASP A 780 -29.56 -14.43 19.50
CA ASP A 780 -28.74 -14.29 20.70
C ASP A 780 -28.00 -15.60 21.07
N ARG A 781 -28.22 -16.70 20.33
CA ARG A 781 -27.67 -18.04 20.68
C ARG A 781 -26.19 -18.19 20.37
N ALA A 782 -25.75 -17.77 19.17
CA ALA A 782 -24.35 -17.90 18.75
C ALA A 782 -23.38 -17.10 19.64
N GLN A 783 -23.83 -15.98 20.21
CA GLN A 783 -22.98 -15.13 21.05
C GLN A 783 -22.54 -15.81 22.36
N ARG A 784 -23.33 -16.73 22.93
CA ARG A 784 -23.00 -17.43 24.19
C ARG A 784 -21.77 -18.34 24.09
N HIS A 785 -21.50 -18.90 22.91
CA HIS A 785 -20.36 -19.79 22.67
C HIS A 785 -19.24 -19.13 21.88
N ALA A 786 -19.41 -17.87 21.50
CA ALA A 786 -18.52 -17.12 20.63
C ALA A 786 -17.06 -17.08 21.12
N SER A 787 -16.84 -16.99 22.43
CA SER A 787 -15.51 -17.05 23.05
C SER A 787 -14.86 -18.43 22.99
N ARG A 788 -15.64 -19.51 23.08
CA ARG A 788 -15.11 -20.90 23.06
C ARG A 788 -14.58 -21.26 21.66
N ALA A 789 -15.34 -20.94 20.62
CA ALA A 789 -14.92 -21.16 19.25
C ALA A 789 -13.66 -20.36 18.89
N SER A 790 -13.53 -19.12 19.36
CA SER A 790 -12.31 -18.33 19.13
C SER A 790 -11.07 -18.90 19.84
N VAL A 791 -11.19 -19.34 21.10
CA VAL A 791 -10.08 -19.98 21.82
C VAL A 791 -9.68 -21.30 21.16
N PHE A 792 -10.65 -22.09 20.68
CA PHE A 792 -10.38 -23.34 19.95
C PHE A 792 -9.65 -23.09 18.62
N VAL A 793 -10.15 -22.16 17.78
CA VAL A 793 -9.49 -21.83 16.50
C VAL A 793 -8.10 -21.25 16.75
N TRP A 794 -7.92 -20.36 17.74
CA TRP A 794 -6.63 -19.82 18.12
C TRP A 794 -5.62 -20.91 18.51
N GLY A 795 -6.01 -21.78 19.46
CA GLY A 795 -5.14 -22.84 19.96
C GLY A 795 -4.76 -23.86 18.88
N MET A 796 -5.73 -24.29 18.07
CA MET A 796 -5.49 -25.27 17.00
C MET A 796 -4.67 -24.69 15.84
N SER A 797 -4.94 -23.45 15.40
CA SER A 797 -4.15 -22.82 14.33
C SER A 797 -2.70 -22.53 14.76
N ALA A 798 -2.49 -22.15 16.03
CA ALA A 798 -1.15 -22.04 16.61
C ALA A 798 -0.45 -23.41 16.66
N LEU A 799 -1.12 -24.45 17.20
CA LEU A 799 -0.57 -25.79 17.31
C LEU A 799 -0.18 -26.39 15.95
N CYS A 800 -1.06 -26.32 14.95
CA CYS A 800 -0.77 -26.76 13.59
C CYS A 800 0.39 -25.96 12.95
N SER A 801 0.64 -24.72 13.37
CA SER A 801 1.72 -23.90 12.84
C SER A 801 3.07 -24.14 13.51
N CYS A 802 3.07 -24.60 14.75
CA CYS A 802 4.27 -25.05 15.45
C CYS A 802 4.66 -26.50 15.08
N LEU A 803 3.69 -27.40 14.90
CA LEU A 803 3.95 -28.82 14.61
C LEU A 803 4.28 -29.11 13.14
N TYR A 804 3.69 -28.35 12.21
CA TYR A 804 3.86 -28.55 10.78
C TYR A 804 4.16 -27.19 10.13
N PRO A 805 5.43 -26.75 10.04
CA PRO A 805 5.78 -25.51 9.34
C PRO A 805 5.64 -25.66 7.82
N VAL A 806 5.40 -24.55 7.09
CA VAL A 806 5.36 -24.56 5.62
C VAL A 806 6.78 -24.53 5.05
N ALA A 807 7.17 -25.59 4.34
CA ALA A 807 8.37 -25.59 3.50
C ALA A 807 8.06 -24.98 2.12
N PRO A 808 9.03 -24.32 1.46
CA PRO A 808 8.90 -23.95 0.05
C PRO A 808 8.93 -25.22 -0.83
N THR A 809 8.29 -25.15 -1.99
CA THR A 809 8.36 -26.21 -3.02
C THR A 809 8.76 -25.61 -4.36
N VAL A 810 9.56 -26.34 -5.14
CA VAL A 810 10.07 -25.90 -6.44
C VAL A 810 9.69 -26.95 -7.49
N THR A 811 9.06 -26.51 -8.58
CA THR A 811 8.78 -27.34 -9.75
C THR A 811 9.63 -26.83 -10.91
N LEU A 812 10.54 -27.68 -11.42
CA LEU A 812 11.29 -27.40 -12.63
C LEU A 812 10.50 -27.97 -13.82
N GLU A 813 10.00 -27.10 -14.68
CA GLU A 813 9.20 -27.48 -15.86
C GLU A 813 9.44 -26.42 -16.94
N GLN A 814 10.34 -26.73 -17.89
CA GLN A 814 10.74 -25.77 -18.91
C GLN A 814 9.88 -25.86 -20.16
N HIS A 815 9.14 -24.79 -20.43
CA HIS A 815 8.37 -24.58 -21.65
C HIS A 815 8.91 -23.37 -22.40
N CYS A 816 9.50 -23.62 -23.57
CA CYS A 816 9.95 -22.57 -24.47
C CYS A 816 9.22 -22.63 -25.82
N ASN A 817 8.99 -21.46 -26.41
CA ASN A 817 8.36 -21.26 -27.72
C ASN A 817 9.19 -20.29 -28.58
N PHE A 818 8.95 -20.32 -29.89
CA PHE A 818 9.43 -19.28 -30.79
C PHE A 818 8.52 -18.06 -30.69
N ASP A 819 9.12 -16.91 -30.38
CA ASP A 819 8.52 -15.58 -30.56
C ASP A 819 8.76 -15.14 -32.01
N VAL A 820 10.03 -15.16 -32.43
CA VAL A 820 10.47 -14.99 -33.82
C VAL A 820 11.46 -16.10 -34.16
N VAL A 821 11.11 -16.98 -35.11
CA VAL A 821 11.97 -18.12 -35.49
C VAL A 821 13.35 -17.62 -35.92
N ASP A 822 14.40 -18.23 -35.36
CA ASP A 822 15.80 -17.93 -35.66
C ASP A 822 16.29 -16.52 -35.25
N VAL A 823 15.52 -15.83 -34.40
CA VAL A 823 15.83 -14.49 -33.86
C VAL A 823 15.55 -14.37 -32.36
N GLN A 824 14.38 -14.77 -31.87
CA GLN A 824 13.92 -14.53 -30.50
C GLN A 824 13.10 -15.70 -29.92
N LEU A 825 13.40 -16.07 -28.67
CA LEU A 825 12.71 -17.12 -27.92
C LEU A 825 12.01 -16.56 -26.68
N GLU A 826 10.89 -17.17 -26.30
CA GLU A 826 10.24 -16.97 -25.01
C GLU A 826 10.23 -18.28 -24.21
N CYS A 827 10.58 -18.23 -22.93
CA CYS A 827 10.71 -19.39 -22.05
C CYS A 827 10.12 -19.13 -20.65
N HIS A 828 9.42 -20.13 -20.12
CA HIS A 828 9.06 -20.26 -18.71
C HIS A 828 9.70 -21.54 -18.16
N SER A 829 10.51 -21.43 -17.10
CA SER A 829 11.39 -22.54 -16.66
C SER A 829 10.86 -23.33 -15.45
N GLY A 830 9.77 -22.88 -14.83
CA GLY A 830 9.22 -23.50 -13.62
C GLY A 830 8.65 -22.53 -12.61
N SER A 831 8.25 -23.06 -11.45
CA SER A 831 7.58 -22.29 -10.40
C SER A 831 8.15 -22.59 -8.99
N ILE A 832 8.09 -21.58 -8.11
CA ILE A 832 8.46 -21.68 -6.70
C ILE A 832 7.24 -21.29 -5.87
N ALA A 833 6.61 -22.26 -5.21
CA ALA A 833 5.55 -21.99 -4.24
C ALA A 833 6.17 -21.78 -2.85
N ILE A 834 6.23 -20.51 -2.43
CA ILE A 834 6.70 -20.11 -1.08
C ILE A 834 5.60 -20.30 -0.02
N GLY A 835 4.34 -20.41 -0.44
CA GLY A 835 3.20 -20.64 0.44
C GLY A 835 2.30 -21.79 -0.01
N SER A 836 1.58 -22.39 0.94
CA SER A 836 0.69 -23.51 0.68
C SER A 836 -0.76 -23.05 0.55
N VAL A 837 -1.26 -23.06 -0.69
CA VAL A 837 -2.67 -22.75 -1.04
C VAL A 837 -3.62 -23.71 -0.33
N HIS A 838 -3.30 -25.01 -0.31
CA HIS A 838 -4.07 -26.02 0.42
C HIS A 838 -4.20 -25.69 1.92
N ARG A 839 -3.10 -25.28 2.56
CA ARG A 839 -3.11 -24.88 3.98
C ARG A 839 -3.94 -23.62 4.23
N PHE A 840 -3.82 -22.62 3.36
CA PHE A 840 -4.58 -21.37 3.49
C PHE A 840 -6.08 -21.66 3.47
N TYR A 841 -6.56 -22.41 2.47
CA TYR A 841 -7.97 -22.82 2.41
C TYR A 841 -8.35 -23.76 3.56
N LEU A 842 -7.49 -24.69 3.98
CA LEU A 842 -7.75 -25.56 5.13
C LEU A 842 -7.96 -24.73 6.40
N LEU A 843 -7.13 -23.72 6.68
CA LEU A 843 -7.30 -22.86 7.85
C LEU A 843 -8.56 -21.98 7.76
N VAL A 844 -8.92 -21.49 6.57
CA VAL A 844 -10.20 -20.78 6.34
C VAL A 844 -11.39 -21.72 6.60
N VAL A 845 -11.42 -22.89 5.97
CA VAL A 845 -12.50 -23.90 6.11
C VAL A 845 -12.58 -24.42 7.55
N PHE A 846 -11.45 -24.67 8.21
CA PHE A 846 -11.40 -25.05 9.62
C PHE A 846 -11.98 -23.94 10.53
N THR A 847 -11.68 -22.67 10.23
CA THR A 847 -12.22 -21.53 10.97
C THR A 847 -13.74 -21.42 10.79
N VAL A 848 -14.22 -21.49 9.55
CA VAL A 848 -15.66 -21.48 9.22
C VAL A 848 -16.37 -22.67 9.86
N GLY A 849 -15.85 -23.88 9.66
CA GLY A 849 -16.41 -25.14 10.17
C GLY A 849 -16.43 -25.20 11.70
N SER A 850 -15.42 -24.68 12.39
CA SER A 850 -15.41 -24.58 13.85
C SER A 850 -16.52 -23.66 14.37
N VAL A 851 -16.78 -22.54 13.69
CA VAL A 851 -17.87 -21.62 14.06
C VAL A 851 -19.23 -22.26 13.77
N VAL A 852 -19.45 -22.77 12.56
CA VAL A 852 -20.71 -23.41 12.16
C VAL A 852 -20.99 -24.65 13.02
N GLY A 853 -20.00 -25.50 13.26
CA GLY A 853 -20.11 -26.66 14.16
C GLY A 853 -20.49 -26.27 15.58
N SER A 854 -19.92 -25.19 16.13
CA SER A 854 -20.31 -24.69 17.46
C SER A 854 -21.78 -24.26 17.54
N VAL A 855 -22.33 -23.73 16.46
CA VAL A 855 -23.76 -23.38 16.31
C VAL A 855 -24.62 -24.64 16.15
N LEU A 856 -24.21 -25.59 15.30
CA LEU A 856 -24.96 -26.83 15.05
C LEU A 856 -25.06 -27.72 16.31
N VAL A 857 -23.97 -27.87 17.06
CA VAL A 857 -23.98 -28.59 18.35
C VAL A 857 -24.95 -27.93 19.33
N GLN A 858 -25.02 -26.60 19.36
CA GLN A 858 -25.97 -25.87 20.20
C GLN A 858 -27.43 -26.07 19.77
N LEU A 859 -27.71 -26.17 18.46
CA LEU A 859 -29.04 -26.50 17.94
C LEU A 859 -29.42 -27.97 18.23
N GLY A 860 -28.46 -28.90 18.17
CA GLY A 860 -28.64 -30.31 18.47
C GLY A 860 -28.89 -30.61 19.95
N CYS A 861 -28.05 -30.11 20.86
CA CYS A 861 -28.19 -30.36 22.30
C CYS A 861 -29.48 -29.78 22.91
N ASN A 862 -30.02 -28.70 22.32
CA ASN A 862 -31.32 -28.15 22.72
C ASN A 862 -32.52 -28.97 22.21
N ARG A 863 -32.30 -29.93 21.30
CA ARG A 863 -33.35 -30.83 20.78
C ARG A 863 -33.54 -32.08 21.65
N THR A 864 -32.51 -32.48 22.40
CA THR A 864 -32.55 -33.60 23.35
C THR A 864 -32.82 -33.15 24.79
N SER A 865 -32.45 -31.92 25.16
CA SER A 865 -32.74 -31.37 26.48
C SER A 865 -34.16 -30.79 26.55
N LYS A 866 -35.10 -31.55 27.14
CA LYS A 866 -36.47 -31.09 27.44
C LYS A 866 -36.52 -30.12 28.65
N VAL A 867 -35.48 -29.30 28.81
CA VAL A 867 -35.28 -28.36 29.92
C VAL A 867 -35.64 -26.95 29.49
N SER A 868 -36.85 -26.53 29.86
CA SER A 868 -37.19 -25.15 30.22
C SER A 868 -36.86 -24.03 29.22
N GLY A 869 -37.22 -24.22 27.94
CA GLY A 869 -37.44 -23.14 26.97
C GLY A 869 -36.22 -22.28 26.60
N PRO A 870 -36.41 -21.25 25.76
CA PRO A 870 -35.39 -20.24 25.58
C PRO A 870 -35.31 -19.43 26.87
N SER A 871 -34.19 -19.57 27.58
CA SER A 871 -33.78 -18.58 28.58
C SER A 871 -33.46 -17.26 27.89
N LEU A 872 -34.51 -16.50 27.53
CA LEU A 872 -34.53 -15.10 27.90
C LEU A 872 -34.02 -15.05 29.34
N HIS A 873 -33.03 -14.21 29.61
CA HIS A 873 -33.04 -13.58 30.92
C HIS A 873 -34.28 -12.68 30.92
N HIS A 874 -35.42 -13.27 31.31
CA HIS A 874 -36.46 -12.50 31.96
C HIS A 874 -35.77 -11.88 33.16
N VAL A 875 -35.34 -10.63 33.00
CA VAL A 875 -35.18 -9.76 34.14
C VAL A 875 -36.56 -9.72 34.78
N LYS A 876 -36.68 -10.31 35.97
CA LYS A 876 -37.90 -10.22 36.77
C LYS A 876 -38.03 -8.75 37.17
N GLY A 877 -38.81 -8.01 36.39
CA GLY A 877 -38.92 -6.55 36.47
C GLY A 877 -38.57 -5.86 35.14
N GLY A 878 -39.62 -5.59 34.35
CA GLY A 878 -39.87 -4.43 33.46
C GLY A 878 -38.77 -3.75 32.63
N THR A 879 -37.54 -4.22 32.58
CA THR A 879 -36.39 -3.43 32.11
C THR A 879 -36.31 -3.34 30.59
N THR A 880 -36.58 -2.15 30.05
CA THR A 880 -36.46 -1.85 28.62
C THR A 880 -34.97 -1.68 28.25
N THR A 881 -34.50 -2.43 27.25
CA THR A 881 -33.12 -2.29 26.78
C THR A 881 -32.99 -1.10 25.83
N SER A 882 -31.94 -0.29 26.03
CA SER A 882 -31.74 0.95 25.26
C SER A 882 -31.59 0.67 23.75
N LEU A 883 -32.32 1.44 22.94
CA LEU A 883 -32.27 1.36 21.48
C LEU A 883 -30.85 1.66 20.95
N PHE A 884 -30.12 2.57 21.59
CA PHE A 884 -28.76 3.00 21.21
C PHE A 884 -27.67 1.92 21.32
N LEU A 885 -27.91 0.80 21.99
CA LEU A 885 -26.96 -0.31 22.02
C LEU A 885 -26.92 -1.02 20.67
N CYS A 886 -25.74 -1.15 20.07
CA CYS A 886 -25.56 -2.01 18.89
C CYS A 886 -25.91 -3.47 19.27
N ASN A 887 -26.41 -4.28 18.34
CA ASN A 887 -26.91 -5.63 18.63
C ASN A 887 -25.85 -6.56 19.27
N ARG A 888 -24.57 -6.29 19.02
CA ARG A 888 -23.47 -6.98 19.70
C ARG A 888 -23.25 -6.50 21.13
N ALA A 889 -23.39 -5.20 21.42
CA ALA A 889 -23.37 -4.67 22.78
C ALA A 889 -24.58 -5.17 23.60
N LYS A 890 -25.78 -5.18 23.01
CA LYS A 890 -27.02 -5.72 23.64
C LYS A 890 -26.86 -7.15 24.18
N ASN A 891 -26.03 -7.97 23.52
CA ASN A 891 -25.89 -9.40 23.79
C ASN A 891 -24.57 -9.80 24.49
N LEU A 892 -23.49 -9.01 24.36
CA LEU A 892 -22.21 -9.25 25.06
C LEU A 892 -22.07 -8.50 26.38
N PHE A 893 -22.68 -7.32 26.52
CA PHE A 893 -22.58 -6.57 27.77
C PHE A 893 -23.44 -7.20 28.87
N ARG A 894 -22.94 -7.16 30.10
CA ARG A 894 -23.55 -7.87 31.23
C ARG A 894 -24.22 -6.90 32.20
N ASN A 895 -25.54 -6.80 32.10
CA ASN A 895 -26.34 -5.84 32.86
C ASN A 895 -26.42 -6.26 34.34
N GLN A 896 -25.65 -5.59 35.20
CA GLN A 896 -25.82 -5.65 36.67
C GLN A 896 -26.99 -4.76 37.10
N PRO A 897 -27.74 -5.11 38.17
CA PRO A 897 -28.81 -4.26 38.72
C PRO A 897 -28.33 -2.87 39.20
N PHE A 898 -27.03 -2.71 39.41
CA PHE A 898 -26.41 -1.44 39.79
C PHE A 898 -26.50 -0.35 38.70
N TRP A 899 -26.74 -0.74 37.45
CA TRP A 899 -26.79 0.14 36.28
C TRP A 899 -28.21 0.29 35.72
N THR A 900 -29.24 0.00 36.52
CA THR A 900 -30.65 0.15 36.14
C THR A 900 -31.35 1.10 37.11
N LEU A 901 -31.95 2.16 36.58
CA LEU A 901 -32.78 3.13 37.30
C LEU A 901 -34.13 3.20 36.57
N ASP A 902 -35.24 3.13 37.31
CA ASP A 902 -36.61 3.21 36.78
C ASP A 902 -36.88 2.30 35.57
N ASN A 903 -36.40 1.04 35.65
CA ASN A 903 -36.45 0.05 34.58
C ASN A 903 -35.68 0.42 33.28
N VAL A 904 -34.86 1.47 33.27
CA VAL A 904 -33.99 1.84 32.16
C VAL A 904 -32.52 1.50 32.48
N TYR A 905 -31.81 0.90 31.52
CA TYR A 905 -30.40 0.56 31.67
C TYR A 905 -29.47 1.71 31.24
N TYR A 906 -28.61 2.15 32.15
CA TYR A 906 -27.63 3.21 31.96
C TYR A 906 -26.26 2.61 31.63
N LEU A 907 -25.67 3.05 30.53
CA LEU A 907 -24.39 2.55 30.04
C LEU A 907 -23.23 3.33 30.68
N ASP A 908 -22.24 2.64 31.25
CA ASP A 908 -21.04 3.32 31.74
C ASP A 908 -20.22 3.93 30.59
N LEU A 909 -19.49 5.02 30.86
CA LEU A 909 -18.79 5.81 29.82
C LEU A 909 -17.78 4.99 29.00
N ALA A 910 -17.12 3.99 29.60
CA ALA A 910 -16.19 3.12 28.88
C ALA A 910 -16.95 2.12 27.98
N SER A 911 -18.05 1.55 28.46
CA SER A 911 -18.96 0.72 27.66
C SER A 911 -19.63 1.51 26.52
N ALA A 912 -19.93 2.79 26.73
CA ALA A 912 -20.49 3.68 25.72
C ALA A 912 -19.50 3.92 24.57
N VAL A 913 -18.24 4.24 24.86
CA VAL A 913 -17.18 4.41 23.86
C VAL A 913 -16.98 3.15 23.02
N MET A 914 -17.00 1.96 23.65
CA MET A 914 -16.93 0.69 22.91
C MET A 914 -18.15 0.48 21.99
N ASN A 915 -19.32 0.99 22.37
CA ASN A 915 -20.56 1.00 21.57
C ASN A 915 -20.56 2.08 20.46
N GLY A 916 -19.51 2.91 20.34
CA GLY A 916 -19.43 4.03 19.39
C GLY A 916 -20.15 5.30 19.85
N SER A 917 -20.65 5.31 21.09
CA SER A 917 -21.32 6.44 21.70
C SER A 917 -20.35 7.15 22.66
N TRP A 918 -19.80 8.29 22.24
CA TRP A 918 -18.97 9.11 23.11
C TRP A 918 -19.63 10.47 23.37
N SER A 919 -19.61 10.90 24.63
CA SER A 919 -20.13 12.20 25.05
C SER A 919 -18.97 13.08 25.51
N CYS A 920 -18.68 14.13 24.74
CA CYS A 920 -17.96 15.29 25.25
C CYS A 920 -18.94 16.11 26.09
N GLY A 921 -19.10 15.71 27.37
CA GLY A 921 -19.94 16.43 28.32
C GLY A 921 -19.37 17.81 28.66
N GLY A 922 -19.67 18.80 27.83
CA GLY A 922 -19.71 20.18 28.28
C GLY A 922 -20.88 20.33 29.24
N ALA A 923 -20.66 20.99 30.38
CA ALA A 923 -21.72 21.21 31.36
C ALA A 923 -22.69 22.28 30.85
N THR A 924 -23.75 21.85 30.15
CA THR A 924 -24.88 22.70 29.75
C THR A 924 -25.82 22.93 30.93
N GLY A 925 -25.36 23.72 31.91
CA GLY A 925 -26.12 24.00 33.13
C GLY A 925 -25.64 25.22 33.93
N LYS A 926 -26.31 26.36 33.72
CA LYS A 926 -26.39 27.54 34.61
C LYS A 926 -25.08 27.90 35.35
N TYR A 927 -24.22 28.68 34.68
CA TYR A 927 -22.97 29.19 35.25
C TYR A 927 -23.21 30.10 36.46
N ALA A 928 -24.33 30.83 36.50
CA ALA A 928 -24.69 31.68 37.62
C ALA A 928 -24.83 30.94 38.97
N SER A 929 -25.16 29.64 38.98
CA SER A 929 -25.19 28.81 40.20
C SER A 929 -23.81 28.33 40.68
N ALA A 930 -22.74 28.56 39.90
CA ALA A 930 -21.37 28.22 40.27
C ALA A 930 -20.60 29.39 40.92
N LEU A 931 -21.22 30.57 41.03
CA LEU A 931 -20.61 31.78 41.58
C LEU A 931 -20.96 31.94 43.06
N SER A 932 -19.96 32.26 43.87
CA SER A 932 -20.11 32.59 45.30
C SER A 932 -19.14 33.71 45.68
N MET A 933 -19.63 34.72 46.41
CA MET A 933 -18.77 35.75 47.00
C MET A 933 -17.97 35.19 48.18
N LYS A 934 -16.69 35.53 48.26
CA LYS A 934 -15.78 35.12 49.33
C LYS A 934 -14.79 36.23 49.66
N GLN A 935 -14.40 36.32 50.93
CA GLN A 935 -13.22 37.09 51.34
C GLN A 935 -11.96 36.32 50.92
N ILE A 936 -11.04 36.98 50.23
CA ILE A 936 -9.72 36.45 49.86
C ILE A 936 -8.62 37.47 50.20
N PRO A 937 -7.35 37.07 50.38
CA PRO A 937 -6.26 38.01 50.61
C PRO A 937 -6.08 38.97 49.43
N VAL A 938 -5.85 40.26 49.72
CA VAL A 938 -5.51 41.26 48.69
C VAL A 938 -4.17 40.87 48.04
N PRO A 939 -4.06 40.87 46.70
CA PRO A 939 -2.79 40.59 46.03
C PRO A 939 -1.68 41.58 46.41
N VAL A 940 -0.50 41.06 46.72
CA VAL A 940 0.71 41.88 46.94
C VAL A 940 1.42 42.07 45.59
N PRO A 941 1.62 43.29 45.08
CA PRO A 941 2.33 43.53 43.83
C PRO A 941 3.82 43.15 43.96
N THR A 942 4.35 42.46 42.95
CA THR A 942 5.79 42.25 42.80
C THR A 942 6.47 43.51 42.22
N ALA A 943 7.79 43.47 42.01
CA ALA A 943 8.56 44.64 41.57
C ALA A 943 8.06 45.28 40.26
N ASN A 944 7.45 44.51 39.36
CA ASN A 944 6.94 45.00 38.07
C ASN A 944 5.41 45.17 38.03
N ASP A 945 4.71 44.93 39.15
CA ASP A 945 3.25 44.87 39.15
C ASP A 945 2.60 46.18 39.58
N VAL A 946 1.45 46.46 38.99
CA VAL A 946 0.51 47.53 39.31
C VAL A 946 -0.70 46.89 40.02
N LEU A 947 -0.99 47.33 41.24
CA LEU A 947 -2.19 46.98 41.97
C LEU A 947 -3.26 48.04 41.72
N VAL A 948 -4.35 47.67 41.07
CA VAL A 948 -5.46 48.56 40.72
C VAL A 948 -6.65 48.28 41.65
N LYS A 949 -7.21 49.33 42.25
CA LYS A 949 -8.52 49.26 42.90
C LYS A 949 -9.58 49.31 41.80
N VAL A 950 -10.32 48.22 41.62
CA VAL A 950 -11.33 48.10 40.56
C VAL A 950 -12.54 48.94 40.93
N ALA A 951 -13.00 49.78 39.99
CA ALA A 951 -14.26 50.53 40.11
C ALA A 951 -15.39 49.84 39.33
N ALA A 952 -15.08 49.22 38.19
CA ALA A 952 -16.03 48.45 37.40
C ALA A 952 -15.36 47.31 36.63
N THR A 953 -16.11 46.23 36.41
CA THR A 953 -15.82 45.09 35.52
C THR A 953 -16.99 44.87 34.56
N SER A 954 -16.85 44.00 33.57
CA SER A 954 -17.94 43.67 32.65
C SER A 954 -18.00 42.19 32.28
N VAL A 955 -19.21 41.70 32.01
CA VAL A 955 -19.45 40.30 31.63
C VAL A 955 -19.06 40.09 30.17
N ASN A 956 -18.26 39.05 29.90
CA ASN A 956 -17.84 38.62 28.56
C ASN A 956 -18.18 37.16 28.26
N LYS A 957 -18.20 36.83 26.96
CA LYS A 957 -18.38 35.43 26.51
C LYS A 957 -17.21 34.52 26.95
N GLY A 958 -16.02 35.09 27.11
CA GLY A 958 -14.84 34.40 27.66
C GLY A 958 -15.05 33.91 29.10
N ASP A 959 -15.75 34.66 29.94
CA ASP A 959 -16.00 34.27 31.33
C ASP A 959 -16.87 33.01 31.42
N GLN A 960 -17.86 32.85 30.52
CA GLN A 960 -18.64 31.61 30.39
C GLN A 960 -17.78 30.41 29.93
N VAL A 961 -16.83 30.63 29.03
CA VAL A 961 -15.91 29.58 28.53
C VAL A 961 -15.01 29.06 29.65
N ILE A 962 -14.60 29.92 30.58
CA ILE A 962 -13.80 29.59 31.76
C ILE A 962 -14.67 28.86 32.80
N LEU A 963 -15.85 29.39 33.12
CA LEU A 963 -16.80 28.79 34.07
C LEU A 963 -17.26 27.39 33.62
N GLY A 964 -17.51 27.19 32.33
CA GLY A 964 -17.81 25.85 31.78
C GLY A 964 -16.57 24.95 31.64
N GLY A 965 -15.40 25.54 31.40
CA GLY A 965 -14.19 24.83 30.99
C GLY A 965 -14.39 24.09 29.66
N THR A 966 -15.04 24.75 28.71
CA THR A 966 -15.49 24.20 27.41
C THR A 966 -15.09 25.13 26.25
N PRO A 967 -14.31 24.68 25.25
CA PRO A 967 -13.80 23.32 25.04
C PRO A 967 -12.75 22.88 26.07
N PHE A 968 -12.55 21.57 26.22
CA PHE A 968 -11.66 20.97 27.23
C PHE A 968 -10.21 21.52 27.22
N MET A 969 -9.73 22.03 26.08
CA MET A 969 -8.44 22.71 25.96
C MET A 969 -8.27 23.89 26.93
N VAL A 970 -9.36 24.55 27.33
CA VAL A 970 -9.34 25.62 28.34
C VAL A 970 -8.89 25.08 29.71
N ARG A 971 -9.29 23.86 30.09
CA ARG A 971 -8.88 23.19 31.34
C ARG A 971 -7.43 22.69 31.30
N LEU A 972 -6.90 22.44 30.10
CA LEU A 972 -5.47 22.15 29.89
C LEU A 972 -4.65 23.44 30.00
N ALA A 973 -5.08 24.52 29.37
CA ALA A 973 -4.39 25.81 29.36
C ALA A 973 -4.32 26.48 30.74
N THR A 974 -5.30 26.23 31.62
CA THR A 974 -5.26 26.68 33.03
C THR A 974 -4.54 25.71 33.98
N GLY A 975 -3.93 24.62 33.48
CA GLY A 975 -3.22 23.64 34.31
C GLY A 975 -4.11 22.78 35.22
N HIS A 976 -5.44 22.95 35.16
CA HIS A 976 -6.38 22.45 36.17
C HIS A 976 -7.48 21.58 35.52
N VAL A 977 -7.06 20.36 35.15
CA VAL A 977 -7.84 19.43 34.30
C VAL A 977 -9.17 18.97 34.93
N PHE A 978 -9.20 18.72 36.25
CA PHE A 978 -10.33 18.02 36.91
C PHE A 978 -11.27 18.93 37.72
N LYS A 979 -10.78 20.08 38.21
CA LYS A 979 -11.52 21.11 38.96
C LYS A 979 -10.83 22.46 38.71
N PRO A 980 -11.53 23.61 38.76
CA PRO A 980 -10.87 24.92 38.84
C PRO A 980 -9.90 25.00 40.02
N ALA A 981 -8.95 25.95 39.98
CA ALA A 981 -8.10 26.22 41.13
C ALA A 981 -8.95 26.66 42.34
N PRO A 982 -8.54 26.33 43.58
CA PRO A 982 -9.11 26.97 44.76
C PRO A 982 -9.08 28.49 44.60
N ASP A 983 -10.20 29.13 44.93
CA ASP A 983 -10.34 30.60 44.98
C ASP A 983 -9.99 31.34 43.67
N THR A 984 -10.28 30.69 42.53
CA THR A 984 -10.26 31.32 41.18
C THR A 984 -11.21 32.52 41.14
N VAL A 985 -10.67 33.72 40.89
CA VAL A 985 -11.46 34.93 40.60
C VAL A 985 -11.71 35.02 39.10
N ILE A 986 -12.95 35.30 38.70
CA ILE A 986 -13.37 35.44 37.30
C ILE A 986 -13.34 36.90 36.83
N GLY A 987 -13.52 37.12 35.52
CA GLY A 987 -13.53 38.44 34.90
C GLY A 987 -12.28 38.72 34.09
N SER A 988 -12.49 39.11 32.84
CA SER A 988 -11.43 39.56 31.94
C SER A 988 -11.22 41.07 31.95
N ASP A 989 -12.25 41.89 32.10
CA ASP A 989 -12.17 43.34 31.88
C ASP A 989 -12.27 44.14 33.18
N PHE A 990 -11.60 45.29 33.27
CA PHE A 990 -11.87 46.26 34.33
C PHE A 990 -11.54 47.69 33.93
N ALA A 991 -12.05 48.63 34.72
CA ALA A 991 -11.51 49.97 34.86
C ALA A 991 -11.47 50.35 36.35
N GLY A 992 -10.47 51.13 36.75
CA GLY A 992 -10.22 51.48 38.14
C GLY A 992 -9.04 52.43 38.31
N THR A 993 -8.58 52.62 39.55
CA THR A 993 -7.50 53.55 39.89
C THR A 993 -6.29 52.79 40.43
N VAL A 994 -5.09 53.15 39.96
CA VAL A 994 -3.84 52.57 40.49
C VAL A 994 -3.69 52.90 41.97
N HIS A 995 -3.65 51.85 42.80
CA HIS A 995 -3.57 51.95 44.26
C HIS A 995 -2.14 51.80 44.78
N ALA A 996 -1.36 50.91 44.19
CA ALA A 996 0.06 50.72 44.49
C ALA A 996 0.83 50.25 43.25
N VAL A 997 2.14 50.50 43.22
CA VAL A 997 3.04 50.09 42.13
C VAL A 997 4.30 49.43 42.69
N GLY A 998 4.83 48.46 41.96
CA GLY A 998 6.11 47.83 42.26
C GLY A 998 7.30 48.76 42.01
N ALA A 999 8.43 48.47 42.66
CA ALA A 999 9.62 49.32 42.65
C ALA A 999 10.32 49.50 41.28
N ALA A 1000 9.93 48.74 40.26
CA ALA A 1000 10.45 48.83 38.89
C ALA A 1000 9.38 49.25 37.86
N VAL A 1001 8.17 49.64 38.31
CA VAL A 1001 7.14 50.26 37.47
C VAL A 1001 7.55 51.70 37.14
N THR A 1002 7.38 52.10 35.89
CA THR A 1002 7.80 53.39 35.32
C THR A 1002 6.73 54.09 34.47
N LYS A 1003 5.74 53.34 33.94
CA LYS A 1003 4.67 53.84 33.06
C LYS A 1003 3.45 54.35 33.80
N PHE A 1004 3.18 53.82 35.00
CA PHE A 1004 1.98 54.06 35.78
C PHE A 1004 2.31 54.57 37.17
N HIS A 1005 1.51 55.49 37.68
CA HIS A 1005 1.66 56.13 38.98
C HIS A 1005 0.42 55.91 39.86
N VAL A 1006 0.59 55.96 41.18
CA VAL A 1006 -0.53 55.88 42.12
C VAL A 1006 -1.48 57.06 41.90
N GLY A 1007 -2.77 56.76 41.70
CA GLY A 1007 -3.80 57.73 41.32
C GLY A 1007 -4.19 57.72 39.84
N ASP A 1008 -3.44 57.06 38.96
CA ASP A 1008 -3.80 57.00 37.53
C ASP A 1008 -5.13 56.24 37.32
N GLU A 1009 -6.03 56.81 36.52
CA GLU A 1009 -7.21 56.10 36.03
C GLU A 1009 -6.81 55.16 34.88
N VAL A 1010 -7.03 53.86 35.07
CA VAL A 1010 -6.61 52.82 34.13
C VAL A 1010 -7.75 51.88 33.77
N TYR A 1011 -7.62 51.25 32.61
CA TYR A 1011 -8.49 50.18 32.15
C TYR A 1011 -7.68 49.08 31.47
N GLY A 1012 -8.11 47.83 31.60
CA GLY A 1012 -7.28 46.71 31.20
C GLY A 1012 -8.01 45.39 31.04
N GLN A 1013 -7.34 44.45 30.37
CA GLN A 1013 -7.76 43.08 30.23
C GLN A 1013 -6.79 42.15 30.98
N VAL A 1014 -7.32 41.51 32.02
CA VAL A 1014 -6.62 40.47 32.78
C VAL A 1014 -6.37 39.25 31.90
N ASN A 1015 -5.18 38.66 32.01
CA ASN A 1015 -4.93 37.35 31.43
C ASN A 1015 -5.77 36.28 32.15
N PHE A 1016 -6.83 35.84 31.48
CA PHE A 1016 -7.86 34.96 32.01
C PHE A 1016 -7.38 33.54 32.39
N THR A 1017 -6.17 33.13 31.97
CA THR A 1017 -5.60 31.83 32.39
C THR A 1017 -4.99 31.85 33.80
N THR A 1018 -4.78 33.03 34.39
CA THR A 1018 -4.11 33.20 35.69
C THR A 1018 -4.97 32.92 36.91
N GLY A 1019 -6.30 32.89 36.74
CA GLY A 1019 -7.27 32.75 37.85
C GLY A 1019 -7.38 33.97 38.77
N ARG A 1020 -6.81 35.12 38.39
CA ARG A 1020 -6.80 36.39 39.14
C ARG A 1020 -7.68 37.46 38.48
N GLY A 1021 -8.91 37.10 38.14
CA GLY A 1021 -9.84 37.97 37.38
C GLY A 1021 -10.32 39.23 38.11
N SER A 1022 -11.13 40.02 37.42
CA SER A 1022 -11.56 41.37 37.81
C SER A 1022 -12.88 41.49 38.60
N PHE A 1023 -13.59 40.40 38.91
CA PHE A 1023 -14.75 40.43 39.83
C PHE A 1023 -14.28 40.43 41.29
N ALA A 1024 -13.48 41.43 41.65
CA ALA A 1024 -12.89 41.65 42.97
C ALA A 1024 -12.62 43.15 43.20
N GLU A 1025 -12.37 43.54 44.44
CA GLU A 1025 -12.05 44.93 44.82
C GLU A 1025 -10.68 45.40 44.31
N PHE A 1026 -9.75 44.46 44.14
CA PHE A 1026 -8.39 44.72 43.67
C PHE A 1026 -7.96 43.68 42.63
N VAL A 1027 -7.26 44.15 41.60
CA VAL A 1027 -6.60 43.32 40.58
C VAL A 1027 -5.13 43.72 40.48
N CYS A 1028 -4.26 42.75 40.25
CA CYS A 1028 -2.81 42.95 40.16
C CYS A 1028 -2.30 42.45 38.81
N MET A 1029 -1.60 43.32 38.08
CA MET A 1029 -1.12 43.08 36.72
C MET A 1029 0.31 43.57 36.56
N SER A 1030 1.10 42.92 35.69
CA SER A 1030 2.40 43.45 35.29
C SER A 1030 2.23 44.76 34.52
N GLU A 1031 3.18 45.70 34.66
CA GLU A 1031 3.29 46.88 33.79
C GLU A 1031 3.32 46.52 32.29
N SER A 1032 3.74 45.30 31.95
CA SER A 1032 3.78 44.79 30.57
C SER A 1032 2.49 44.08 30.11
N ASP A 1033 1.53 43.85 30.99
CA ASP A 1033 0.24 43.23 30.63
C ASP A 1033 -0.67 44.20 29.86
N THR A 1034 -1.87 43.76 29.48
CA THR A 1034 -2.84 44.58 28.73
C THR A 1034 -3.56 45.58 29.63
N LEU A 1035 -2.82 46.62 30.04
CA LEU A 1035 -3.24 47.73 30.89
C LEU A 1035 -2.90 49.05 30.19
N TRP A 1036 -3.80 50.03 30.23
CA TRP A 1036 -3.54 51.38 29.71
C TRP A 1036 -4.32 52.45 30.48
N LEU A 1037 -4.01 53.72 30.23
CA LEU A 1037 -4.77 54.85 30.78
C LEU A 1037 -6.20 54.86 30.24
N LYS A 1038 -7.16 55.13 31.13
CA LYS A 1038 -8.59 55.19 30.81
C LYS A 1038 -8.89 56.38 29.88
N PRO A 1039 -9.84 56.26 28.93
CA PRO A 1039 -10.37 57.42 28.20
C PRO A 1039 -10.94 58.46 29.17
N THR A 1040 -10.52 59.72 29.00
CA THR A 1040 -10.89 60.83 29.89
C THR A 1040 -12.37 61.21 29.78
N ASN A 1041 -13.00 60.96 28.63
CA ASN A 1041 -14.38 61.30 28.33
C ASN A 1041 -15.41 60.19 28.69
N LEU A 1042 -14.98 59.05 29.23
CA LEU A 1042 -15.85 57.94 29.61
C LEU A 1042 -15.89 57.75 31.14
N THR A 1043 -17.01 57.23 31.64
CA THR A 1043 -17.11 56.73 33.02
C THR A 1043 -16.31 55.43 33.22
N PHE A 1044 -15.99 55.07 34.47
CA PHE A 1044 -15.41 53.74 34.77
C PHE A 1044 -16.30 52.59 34.28
N ALA A 1045 -17.62 52.72 34.44
CA ALA A 1045 -18.60 51.74 33.99
C ALA A 1045 -18.56 51.54 32.46
N GLU A 1046 -18.52 52.62 31.67
CA GLU A 1046 -18.38 52.55 30.21
C GLU A 1046 -17.01 51.98 29.81
N ALA A 1047 -15.91 52.48 30.39
CA ALA A 1047 -14.55 52.06 30.09
C ALA A 1047 -14.31 50.56 30.38
N ALA A 1048 -14.86 50.02 31.47
CA ALA A 1048 -14.73 48.61 31.84
C ALA A 1048 -15.37 47.62 30.85
N THR A 1049 -16.09 48.10 29.82
CA THR A 1049 -16.65 47.26 28.75
C THR A 1049 -15.77 47.13 27.51
N MET A 1050 -14.76 47.99 27.38
CA MET A 1050 -13.92 48.09 26.18
C MET A 1050 -12.77 47.07 26.09
N PRO A 1051 -12.12 46.60 27.18
CA PRO A 1051 -10.90 45.81 27.06
C PRO A 1051 -11.05 44.52 26.22
N CYS A 1052 -11.92 43.57 26.56
CA CYS A 1052 -12.10 42.38 25.72
C CYS A 1052 -12.92 42.70 24.46
N ALA A 1053 -14.08 43.34 24.60
CA ALA A 1053 -15.03 43.47 23.49
C ALA A 1053 -14.58 44.49 22.44
N GLY A 1054 -14.03 45.63 22.87
CA GLY A 1054 -13.46 46.66 21.99
C GLY A 1054 -12.20 46.19 21.28
N GLN A 1055 -11.26 45.54 21.97
CA GLN A 1055 -10.05 45.02 21.30
C GLN A 1055 -10.40 43.91 20.30
N THR A 1056 -11.35 43.04 20.63
CA THR A 1056 -11.83 42.01 19.69
C THR A 1056 -12.41 42.67 18.44
N ALA A 1057 -13.26 43.68 18.59
CA ALA A 1057 -13.85 44.40 17.47
C ALA A 1057 -12.78 45.14 16.63
N LEU A 1058 -11.83 45.83 17.28
CA LEU A 1058 -10.77 46.55 16.58
C LEU A 1058 -9.87 45.60 15.78
N GLN A 1059 -9.38 44.53 16.40
CA GLN A 1059 -8.54 43.55 15.72
C GLN A 1059 -9.29 42.87 14.57
N THR A 1060 -10.53 42.42 14.80
CA THR A 1060 -11.27 41.65 13.78
C THR A 1060 -11.72 42.47 12.58
N VAL A 1061 -11.97 43.77 12.76
CA VAL A 1061 -12.32 44.71 11.68
C VAL A 1061 -11.06 45.25 10.99
N ARG A 1062 -10.11 45.84 11.74
CA ARG A 1062 -8.94 46.54 11.18
C ARG A 1062 -7.84 45.57 10.74
N ASP A 1063 -7.43 44.66 11.63
CA ASP A 1063 -6.18 43.90 11.50
C ASP A 1063 -6.37 42.55 10.79
N ASP A 1064 -7.40 41.79 11.20
CA ASP A 1064 -7.76 40.51 10.59
C ASP A 1064 -8.59 40.69 9.30
N GLY A 1065 -9.56 41.61 9.33
CA GLY A 1065 -10.46 41.93 8.22
C GLY A 1065 -9.85 42.84 7.16
N GLY A 1066 -8.90 43.71 7.52
CA GLY A 1066 -8.26 44.64 6.58
C GLY A 1066 -9.19 45.75 6.07
N VAL A 1067 -10.18 46.17 6.88
CA VAL A 1067 -11.18 47.17 6.47
C VAL A 1067 -10.51 48.53 6.18
N THR A 1068 -10.79 49.06 4.99
CA THR A 1068 -10.35 50.39 4.54
C THR A 1068 -11.54 51.24 4.08
N ALA A 1069 -11.33 52.55 3.89
CA ALA A 1069 -12.37 53.46 3.43
C ALA A 1069 -13.01 52.97 2.10
N GLY A 1070 -14.35 52.92 2.07
CA GLY A 1070 -15.12 52.39 0.94
C GLY A 1070 -15.37 50.88 0.95
N SER A 1071 -14.74 50.09 1.84
CA SER A 1071 -14.99 48.64 1.96
C SER A 1071 -16.46 48.34 2.30
N LYS A 1072 -17.04 47.30 1.68
CA LYS A 1072 -18.37 46.78 2.06
C LYS A 1072 -18.24 45.73 3.15
N VAL A 1073 -18.71 46.05 4.35
CA VAL A 1073 -18.53 45.23 5.55
C VAL A 1073 -19.86 44.70 6.07
N VAL A 1074 -20.01 43.38 6.14
CA VAL A 1074 -21.16 42.71 6.77
C VAL A 1074 -20.78 42.26 8.17
N ILE A 1075 -21.56 42.64 9.18
CA ILE A 1075 -21.32 42.30 10.59
C ILE A 1075 -22.48 41.45 11.12
N ASN A 1076 -22.23 40.16 11.35
CA ASN A 1076 -23.22 39.23 11.89
C ASN A 1076 -23.19 39.17 13.42
N GLY A 1077 -24.31 39.53 14.06
CA GLY A 1077 -24.39 39.76 15.51
C GLY A 1077 -24.12 41.22 15.91
N ALA A 1078 -24.42 42.17 15.01
CA ALA A 1078 -24.06 43.60 15.14
C ALA A 1078 -24.59 44.31 16.40
N SER A 1079 -25.65 43.81 17.04
CA SER A 1079 -26.23 44.39 18.26
C SER A 1079 -25.71 43.80 19.57
N GLY A 1080 -24.85 42.77 19.51
CA GLY A 1080 -24.23 42.16 20.69
C GLY A 1080 -22.99 42.93 21.16
N GLY A 1081 -22.45 42.58 22.34
CA GLY A 1081 -21.40 43.34 23.01
C GLY A 1081 -20.10 43.58 22.22
N VAL A 1082 -19.69 42.68 21.31
CA VAL A 1082 -18.56 42.93 20.39
C VAL A 1082 -19.03 43.63 19.11
N GLY A 1083 -20.18 43.20 18.56
CA GLY A 1083 -20.76 43.75 17.34
C GLY A 1083 -21.03 45.26 17.42
N SER A 1084 -21.46 45.77 18.59
CA SER A 1084 -21.72 47.20 18.78
C SER A 1084 -20.47 48.07 18.72
N PHE A 1085 -19.29 47.53 19.05
CA PHE A 1085 -18.02 48.20 18.80
C PHE A 1085 -17.60 48.05 17.33
N ALA A 1086 -17.80 46.87 16.73
CA ALA A 1086 -17.38 46.59 15.36
C ALA A 1086 -18.09 47.47 14.32
N VAL A 1087 -19.39 47.77 14.51
CA VAL A 1087 -20.14 48.71 13.64
C VAL A 1087 -19.50 50.10 13.67
N GLN A 1088 -19.26 50.64 14.87
CA GLN A 1088 -18.67 51.97 15.07
C GLN A 1088 -17.25 52.05 14.51
N ILE A 1089 -16.41 51.04 14.76
CA ILE A 1089 -15.02 50.99 14.28
C ILE A 1089 -14.97 50.87 12.75
N ALA A 1090 -15.78 49.99 12.15
CA ALA A 1090 -15.85 49.88 10.69
C ALA A 1090 -16.31 51.21 10.06
N LYS A 1091 -17.26 51.90 10.70
CA LYS A 1091 -17.73 53.21 10.21
C LYS A 1091 -16.68 54.31 10.36
N ALA A 1092 -15.93 54.32 11.46
CA ALA A 1092 -14.80 55.23 11.69
C ALA A 1092 -13.66 55.04 10.67
N LEU A 1093 -13.45 53.80 10.20
CA LEU A 1093 -12.53 53.47 9.10
C LEU A 1093 -13.08 53.83 7.69
N GLY A 1094 -14.26 54.44 7.61
CA GLY A 1094 -14.87 54.89 6.36
C GLY A 1094 -15.56 53.79 5.54
N ALA A 1095 -15.89 52.65 6.14
CA ALA A 1095 -16.58 51.56 5.46
C ALA A 1095 -18.09 51.81 5.25
N HIS A 1096 -18.68 51.06 4.32
CA HIS A 1096 -20.13 50.92 4.20
C HIS A 1096 -20.57 49.68 4.99
N VAL A 1097 -21.33 49.89 6.07
CA VAL A 1097 -21.56 48.86 7.10
C VAL A 1097 -22.98 48.29 7.01
N THR A 1098 -23.09 46.99 6.75
CA THR A 1098 -24.32 46.19 6.83
C THR A 1098 -24.38 45.46 8.16
N ALA A 1099 -25.32 45.84 9.02
CA ALA A 1099 -25.54 45.21 10.32
C ALA A 1099 -26.60 44.09 10.22
N VAL A 1100 -26.25 42.85 10.59
CA VAL A 1100 -27.22 41.76 10.75
C VAL A 1100 -27.57 41.61 12.23
N CYS A 1101 -28.82 41.91 12.57
CA CYS A 1101 -29.39 41.85 13.92
C CYS A 1101 -30.90 41.56 13.86
N SER A 1102 -31.60 41.53 15.00
CA SER A 1102 -33.07 41.38 14.99
C SER A 1102 -33.73 42.72 14.68
N GLN A 1103 -34.96 42.70 14.14
CA GLN A 1103 -35.73 43.92 13.86
C GLN A 1103 -35.83 44.88 15.06
N THR A 1104 -35.97 44.34 16.29
CA THR A 1104 -35.97 45.11 17.55
C THR A 1104 -34.67 45.88 17.82
N ASN A 1105 -33.55 45.47 17.21
CA ASN A 1105 -32.24 46.09 17.32
C ASN A 1105 -31.89 46.99 16.11
N ALA A 1106 -32.75 47.07 15.08
CA ALA A 1106 -32.42 47.76 13.84
C ALA A 1106 -32.25 49.28 14.01
N GLY A 1107 -33.01 49.92 14.89
CA GLY A 1107 -32.82 51.34 15.24
C GLY A 1107 -31.48 51.59 15.94
N ALA A 1108 -31.11 50.71 16.87
CA ALA A 1108 -29.84 50.77 17.58
C ALA A 1108 -28.63 50.58 16.65
N ALA A 1109 -28.70 49.66 15.69
CA ALA A 1109 -27.63 49.45 14.72
C ALA A 1109 -27.38 50.70 13.85
N ARG A 1110 -28.44 51.37 13.38
CA ARG A 1110 -28.31 52.63 12.61
C ARG A 1110 -27.71 53.77 13.45
N GLN A 1111 -28.12 53.89 14.72
CA GLN A 1111 -27.53 54.88 15.65
C GLN A 1111 -26.02 54.66 15.89
N LEU A 1112 -25.54 53.42 15.75
CA LEU A 1112 -24.12 53.08 15.85
C LEU A 1112 -23.34 53.28 14.54
N GLY A 1113 -24.01 53.72 13.45
CA GLY A 1113 -23.38 54.03 12.16
C GLY A 1113 -23.55 52.96 11.07
N ALA A 1114 -24.44 51.97 11.25
CA ALA A 1114 -24.77 51.04 10.18
C ALA A 1114 -25.60 51.72 9.07
N ASP A 1115 -25.13 51.63 7.83
CA ASP A 1115 -25.81 52.13 6.63
C ASP A 1115 -27.01 51.24 6.26
N ASP A 1116 -26.75 49.93 6.21
CA ASP A 1116 -27.74 48.89 5.94
C ASP A 1116 -28.04 48.08 7.21
N VAL A 1117 -29.28 47.62 7.35
CA VAL A 1117 -29.66 46.67 8.40
C VAL A 1117 -30.46 45.51 7.81
N VAL A 1118 -30.10 44.29 8.20
CA VAL A 1118 -30.81 43.06 7.84
C VAL A 1118 -31.39 42.44 9.10
N ASP A 1119 -32.72 42.31 9.13
CA ASP A 1119 -33.40 41.50 10.13
C ASP A 1119 -33.27 40.01 9.77
N TYR A 1120 -32.47 39.26 10.53
CA TYR A 1120 -32.24 37.84 10.26
C TYR A 1120 -33.47 36.96 10.47
N GLN A 1121 -34.53 37.47 11.10
CA GLN A 1121 -35.78 36.72 11.31
C GLN A 1121 -36.70 36.75 10.08
N SER A 1122 -36.64 37.82 9.28
CA SER A 1122 -37.48 37.99 8.08
C SER A 1122 -36.72 37.88 6.75
N GLN A 1123 -35.38 38.00 6.74
CA GLN A 1123 -34.57 37.97 5.52
C GLN A 1123 -33.30 37.11 5.70
N ASP A 1124 -33.02 36.24 4.72
CA ASP A 1124 -31.73 35.53 4.68
C ASP A 1124 -30.64 36.43 4.11
N PHE A 1125 -29.78 36.95 4.99
CA PHE A 1125 -28.67 37.82 4.61
C PHE A 1125 -27.70 37.14 3.63
N VAL A 1126 -27.59 35.80 3.66
CA VAL A 1126 -26.71 35.04 2.77
C VAL A 1126 -27.17 35.13 1.31
N GLN A 1127 -28.48 35.06 1.05
CA GLN A 1127 -29.04 35.23 -0.29
C GLN A 1127 -28.99 36.70 -0.72
N LYS A 1128 -29.35 37.62 0.17
CA LYS A 1128 -29.47 39.05 -0.13
C LYS A 1128 -28.14 39.71 -0.52
N TYR A 1129 -27.05 39.33 0.14
CA TYR A 1129 -25.71 39.90 -0.06
C TYR A 1129 -24.75 38.91 -0.75
N GLN A 1130 -25.25 37.93 -1.49
CA GLN A 1130 -24.42 36.96 -2.19
C GLN A 1130 -23.44 37.66 -3.15
N GLY A 1131 -22.14 37.42 -2.97
CA GLY A 1131 -21.07 37.98 -3.81
C GLY A 1131 -20.76 39.46 -3.60
N GLN A 1132 -21.24 40.12 -2.54
CA GLN A 1132 -21.25 41.59 -2.44
C GLN A 1132 -20.37 42.21 -1.35
N ALA A 1133 -19.91 41.44 -0.36
CA ALA A 1133 -19.12 41.96 0.76
C ALA A 1133 -17.61 41.76 0.54
N ASP A 1134 -16.81 42.77 0.88
CA ASP A 1134 -15.35 42.69 0.89
C ASP A 1134 -14.84 42.07 2.20
N VAL A 1135 -15.54 42.35 3.30
CA VAL A 1135 -15.26 41.77 4.63
C VAL A 1135 -16.57 41.31 5.29
N HIS A 1136 -16.59 40.09 5.81
CA HIS A 1136 -17.70 39.55 6.58
C HIS A 1136 -17.19 39.11 7.95
N VAL A 1137 -17.58 39.85 8.99
CA VAL A 1137 -17.20 39.58 10.39
C VAL A 1137 -18.36 38.90 11.11
N ASP A 1138 -18.14 37.69 11.61
CA ASP A 1138 -19.17 36.83 12.19
C ASP A 1138 -18.92 36.54 13.68
N TYR A 1139 -19.72 37.19 14.52
CA TYR A 1139 -19.77 36.97 15.98
C TYR A 1139 -20.92 36.05 16.39
N ALA A 1140 -22.00 35.97 15.61
CA ALA A 1140 -23.17 35.17 15.96
C ALA A 1140 -22.97 33.68 15.66
N GLY A 1141 -22.24 33.32 14.60
CA GLY A 1141 -22.00 31.92 14.22
C GLY A 1141 -23.26 31.15 13.80
N SER A 1142 -24.28 31.87 13.31
CA SER A 1142 -25.63 31.35 13.02
C SER A 1142 -25.77 30.57 11.71
N ARG A 1143 -24.73 30.56 10.86
CA ARG A 1143 -24.69 29.89 9.56
C ARG A 1143 -23.41 29.07 9.41
N THR A 1144 -23.39 28.15 8.44
CA THR A 1144 -22.17 27.39 8.13
C THR A 1144 -21.09 28.31 7.56
N ILE A 1145 -19.82 27.94 7.73
CA ILE A 1145 -18.69 28.70 7.14
C ILE A 1145 -18.86 28.77 5.60
N ARG A 1146 -19.30 27.68 4.97
CA ARG A 1146 -19.55 27.62 3.52
C ARG A 1146 -20.63 28.59 3.07
N ASP A 1147 -21.69 28.78 3.84
CA ASP A 1147 -22.74 29.76 3.53
C ASP A 1147 -22.27 31.20 3.76
N ASN A 1148 -21.54 31.44 4.84
CA ASN A 1148 -20.94 32.75 5.12
C ASN A 1148 -19.94 33.20 4.05
N CYS A 1149 -19.23 32.26 3.41
CA CYS A 1149 -18.36 32.56 2.26
C CYS A 1149 -19.14 33.02 1.02
N LYS A 1150 -20.41 32.62 0.83
CA LYS A 1150 -21.22 33.06 -0.33
C LYS A 1150 -21.52 34.56 -0.31
N VAL A 1151 -21.49 35.20 0.86
CA VAL A 1151 -21.69 36.65 1.04
C VAL A 1151 -20.52 37.45 0.47
N LEU A 1152 -19.33 36.85 0.41
CA LEU A 1152 -18.11 37.54 0.02
C LEU A 1152 -17.93 37.62 -1.49
N THR A 1153 -17.27 38.68 -1.92
CA THR A 1153 -16.62 38.76 -3.25
C THR A 1153 -15.56 37.65 -3.39
N GLU A 1154 -15.07 37.41 -4.60
CA GLU A 1154 -14.12 36.31 -4.89
C GLU A 1154 -12.82 36.37 -4.06
N HIS A 1155 -12.40 37.58 -3.67
CA HIS A 1155 -11.21 37.84 -2.85
C HIS A 1155 -11.55 38.40 -1.45
N GLY A 1156 -12.82 38.37 -1.06
CA GLY A 1156 -13.27 38.91 0.23
C GLY A 1156 -12.71 38.13 1.44
N THR A 1157 -12.75 38.75 2.61
CA THR A 1157 -12.23 38.21 3.87
C THR A 1157 -13.35 37.80 4.83
N TYR A 1158 -13.40 36.52 5.21
CA TYR A 1158 -14.28 36.02 6.27
C TYR A 1158 -13.53 35.99 7.60
N VAL A 1159 -13.98 36.76 8.59
CA VAL A 1159 -13.43 36.76 9.95
C VAL A 1159 -14.46 36.17 10.90
N THR A 1160 -14.18 35.01 11.49
CA THR A 1160 -15.05 34.42 12.52
C THR A 1160 -14.45 34.60 13.91
N ALA A 1161 -15.19 35.25 14.81
CA ALA A 1161 -14.74 35.60 16.16
C ALA A 1161 -15.81 35.32 17.24
N GLY A 1162 -16.79 34.46 16.94
CA GLY A 1162 -17.83 34.06 17.90
C GLY A 1162 -18.57 32.79 17.52
N GLY A 1163 -19.82 32.66 17.98
CA GLY A 1163 -20.66 31.46 17.89
C GLY A 1163 -20.67 30.56 19.13
N PRO A 1164 -21.46 29.47 19.14
CA PRO A 1164 -21.61 28.60 20.31
C PRO A 1164 -20.30 27.86 20.66
N PRO A 1165 -19.81 27.90 21.92
CA PRO A 1165 -18.54 27.27 22.32
C PRO A 1165 -18.46 25.77 21.99
N GLU A 1166 -19.59 25.06 22.05
CA GLU A 1166 -19.75 23.65 21.70
C GLU A 1166 -19.38 23.35 20.23
N THR A 1167 -19.64 24.30 19.33
CA THR A 1167 -19.39 24.14 17.89
C THR A 1167 -17.96 24.50 17.48
N PHE A 1168 -17.15 25.08 18.37
CA PHE A 1168 -15.83 25.64 18.06
C PHE A 1168 -14.90 24.65 17.34
N MET A 1169 -14.81 23.40 17.83
CA MET A 1169 -13.97 22.36 17.20
C MET A 1169 -14.49 21.92 15.83
N GLY A 1170 -15.82 21.82 15.65
CA GLY A 1170 -16.43 21.49 14.37
C GLY A 1170 -16.23 22.61 13.34
N ARG A 1171 -16.36 23.87 13.76
CA ARG A 1171 -16.07 25.05 12.94
C ARG A 1171 -14.58 25.14 12.59
N MET A 1172 -13.66 24.85 13.52
CA MET A 1172 -12.22 24.76 13.27
C MET A 1172 -11.87 23.67 12.23
N ALA A 1173 -12.43 22.46 12.37
CA ALA A 1173 -12.21 21.39 11.42
C ALA A 1173 -12.76 21.73 10.03
N CYS A 1174 -13.95 22.33 9.96
CA CYS A 1174 -14.57 22.81 8.72
C CYS A 1174 -13.76 23.95 8.07
N PHE A 1175 -13.23 24.88 8.86
CA PHE A 1175 -12.34 25.96 8.42
C PHE A 1175 -11.06 25.40 7.76
N LEU A 1176 -10.39 24.46 8.42
CA LEU A 1176 -9.18 23.81 7.90
C LEU A 1176 -9.47 22.99 6.63
N ALA A 1177 -10.62 22.31 6.59
CA ALA A 1177 -11.04 21.50 5.44
C ALA A 1177 -11.47 22.35 4.23
N LEU A 1178 -12.11 23.51 4.44
CA LEU A 1178 -12.56 24.41 3.36
C LEU A 1178 -11.44 25.27 2.78
N LYS A 1179 -10.42 25.62 3.57
CA LYS A 1179 -9.32 26.52 3.18
C LYS A 1179 -8.66 26.22 1.81
N PRO A 1180 -8.39 24.97 1.39
CA PRO A 1180 -7.84 24.69 0.05
C PRO A 1180 -8.87 24.73 -1.10
N PHE A 1181 -10.17 24.87 -0.82
CA PHE A 1181 -11.26 24.82 -1.80
C PHE A 1181 -12.02 26.15 -1.98
N VAL A 1182 -11.53 27.24 -1.38
CA VAL A 1182 -12.12 28.59 -1.49
C VAL A 1182 -11.04 29.62 -1.82
N SER A 1183 -11.37 30.60 -2.65
CA SER A 1183 -10.46 31.71 -3.01
C SER A 1183 -10.45 32.83 -1.95
N GLN A 1184 -11.49 32.92 -1.14
CA GLN A 1184 -11.66 33.91 -0.07
C GLN A 1184 -10.65 33.72 1.06
N ARG A 1185 -10.21 34.83 1.67
CA ARG A 1185 -9.33 34.80 2.84
C ARG A 1185 -10.15 34.43 4.08
N LEU A 1186 -9.97 33.22 4.60
CA LEU A 1186 -10.57 32.80 5.87
C LEU A 1186 -9.65 33.14 7.04
N VAL A 1187 -10.16 33.83 8.06
CA VAL A 1187 -9.44 34.20 9.29
C VAL A 1187 -10.24 33.79 10.54
N LEU A 1188 -9.54 33.18 11.48
CA LEU A 1188 -10.06 32.90 12.82
C LEU A 1188 -9.63 34.05 13.73
N GLY A 1189 -10.57 34.93 14.08
CA GLY A 1189 -10.34 36.14 14.86
C GLY A 1189 -10.12 35.84 16.35
N MET A 1190 -8.98 35.24 16.69
CA MET A 1190 -8.56 35.07 18.08
C MET A 1190 -7.86 36.36 18.55
N LEU A 1191 -8.46 37.02 19.54
CA LEU A 1191 -7.91 38.23 20.15
C LEU A 1191 -6.50 37.98 20.69
N LYS A 1192 -5.58 38.90 20.38
CA LYS A 1192 -4.25 39.05 20.97
C LYS A 1192 -4.24 40.34 21.80
N PRO A 1193 -4.55 40.29 23.11
CA PRO A 1193 -4.60 41.49 23.95
C PRO A 1193 -3.27 42.23 23.94
N SER A 1194 -3.30 43.56 23.83
CA SER A 1194 -2.08 44.39 23.86
C SER A 1194 -2.34 45.83 24.29
N GLN A 1195 -1.32 46.49 24.84
CA GLN A 1195 -1.38 47.92 25.21
C GLN A 1195 -1.71 48.80 24.00
N ALA A 1196 -1.10 48.53 22.83
CA ALA A 1196 -1.35 49.29 21.60
C ALA A 1196 -2.80 49.23 21.10
N LEU A 1197 -3.52 48.11 21.31
CA LEU A 1197 -4.95 48.02 20.99
C LEU A 1197 -5.80 48.85 21.99
N LEU A 1198 -5.45 48.88 23.28
CA LEU A 1198 -6.09 49.76 24.26
C LEU A 1198 -5.78 51.24 24.00
N GLU A 1199 -4.58 51.56 23.51
CA GLU A 1199 -4.19 52.91 23.12
C GLU A 1199 -5.03 53.39 21.91
N SER A 1200 -5.08 52.60 20.83
CA SER A 1200 -5.97 52.87 19.68
C SER A 1200 -7.44 53.02 20.07
N LEU A 1201 -7.93 52.21 21.01
CA LEU A 1201 -9.32 52.31 21.51
C LEU A 1201 -9.56 53.57 22.35
N LYS A 1202 -8.55 54.03 23.10
CA LYS A 1202 -8.62 55.30 23.83
C LYS A 1202 -8.74 56.46 22.85
N GLU A 1203 -7.89 56.50 21.83
CA GLU A 1203 -7.93 57.52 20.78
C GLU A 1203 -9.29 57.56 20.08
N LEU A 1204 -9.82 56.40 19.67
CA LEU A 1204 -11.13 56.29 19.03
C LEU A 1204 -12.30 56.72 19.95
N ALA A 1205 -12.20 56.46 21.25
CA ALA A 1205 -13.20 56.89 22.23
C ALA A 1205 -13.13 58.40 22.51
N GLU A 1206 -11.94 58.97 22.68
CA GLU A 1206 -11.74 60.40 22.94
C GLU A 1206 -12.05 61.26 21.71
N ALA A 1207 -11.81 60.75 20.49
CA ALA A 1207 -12.28 61.33 19.24
C ALA A 1207 -13.81 61.23 19.03
N GLY A 1208 -14.54 60.54 19.91
CA GLY A 1208 -15.99 60.35 19.83
C GLY A 1208 -16.45 59.36 18.76
N HIS A 1209 -15.53 58.63 18.11
CA HIS A 1209 -15.85 57.63 17.09
C HIS A 1209 -16.38 56.31 17.68
N VAL A 1210 -16.06 56.01 18.94
CA VAL A 1210 -16.49 54.80 19.63
C VAL A 1210 -17.07 55.14 21.00
N ARG A 1211 -18.35 54.82 21.21
CA ARG A 1211 -19.01 54.89 22.51
C ARG A 1211 -19.49 53.50 22.97
N PRO A 1212 -19.17 53.08 24.21
CA PRO A 1212 -19.75 51.89 24.81
C PRO A 1212 -21.27 51.93 24.94
N ARG A 1213 -21.93 50.77 24.73
CA ARG A 1213 -23.37 50.57 24.99
C ARG A 1213 -23.57 49.67 26.20
N VAL A 1214 -23.77 50.28 27.37
CA VAL A 1214 -24.12 49.57 28.61
C VAL A 1214 -25.62 49.27 28.61
N THR A 1215 -25.99 47.99 28.73
CA THR A 1215 -27.40 47.52 28.75
C THR A 1215 -27.97 47.48 30.15
N ALA A 1216 -27.14 47.08 31.12
CA ALA A 1216 -27.52 46.89 32.52
C ALA A 1216 -26.26 47.02 33.40
N GLN A 1217 -26.48 47.43 34.65
CA GLN A 1217 -25.45 47.62 35.67
C GLN A 1217 -25.90 46.91 36.95
N PHE A 1218 -24.99 46.17 37.57
CA PHE A 1218 -25.21 45.45 38.83
C PHE A 1218 -24.08 45.77 39.81
N ASP A 1219 -24.30 45.58 41.10
CA ASP A 1219 -23.21 45.62 42.09
C ASP A 1219 -22.46 44.28 42.14
N LEU A 1220 -21.23 44.26 42.65
CA LEU A 1220 -20.43 43.05 42.79
C LEU A 1220 -21.15 41.92 43.58
N GLY A 1221 -21.95 42.27 44.59
CA GLY A 1221 -22.81 41.32 45.32
C GLY A 1221 -23.87 40.64 44.46
N HIS A 1222 -24.31 41.29 43.38
CA HIS A 1222 -25.30 40.81 42.41
C HIS A 1222 -24.66 40.32 41.10
N ALA A 1223 -23.35 40.04 41.08
CA ALA A 1223 -22.65 39.52 39.90
C ALA A 1223 -23.30 38.24 39.33
N ALA A 1224 -23.85 37.37 40.18
CA ALA A 1224 -24.57 36.18 39.72
C ALA A 1224 -25.85 36.54 38.92
N ASP A 1225 -26.51 37.65 39.22
CA ASP A 1225 -27.69 38.14 38.49
C ASP A 1225 -27.28 38.67 37.11
N ALA A 1226 -26.14 39.35 37.02
CA ALA A 1226 -25.54 39.80 35.76
C ALA A 1226 -25.25 38.61 34.81
N PHE A 1227 -24.73 37.50 35.35
CA PHE A 1227 -24.55 36.26 34.58
C PHE A 1227 -25.88 35.60 34.20
N ARG A 1228 -26.92 35.61 35.06
CA ARG A 1228 -28.26 35.11 34.69
C ARG A 1228 -28.90 35.91 33.55
N LEU A 1229 -28.75 37.24 33.54
CA LEU A 1229 -29.21 38.07 32.44
C LEU A 1229 -28.44 37.76 31.15
N PHE A 1230 -27.12 37.56 31.24
CA PHE A 1230 -26.29 37.19 30.09
C PHE A 1230 -26.60 35.78 29.54
N GLU A 1231 -27.00 34.83 30.41
CA GLU A 1231 -27.43 33.48 30.03
C GLU A 1231 -28.73 33.44 29.21
N GLN A 1232 -29.62 34.44 29.37
CA GLN A 1232 -30.87 34.52 28.59
C GLN A 1232 -30.62 34.83 27.09
N GLY A 1233 -29.40 35.27 26.73
CA GLY A 1233 -29.04 35.67 25.37
C GLY A 1233 -29.65 37.01 24.96
N HIS A 1234 -29.41 37.42 23.72
CA HIS A 1234 -30.00 38.62 23.08
C HIS A 1234 -29.74 39.98 23.79
N VAL A 1235 -28.79 40.04 24.73
CA VAL A 1235 -28.37 41.28 25.42
C VAL A 1235 -27.84 42.32 24.42
N GLN A 1236 -28.37 43.55 24.51
CA GLN A 1236 -28.07 44.64 23.58
C GLN A 1236 -26.85 45.48 23.98
N GLY A 1237 -25.65 44.97 23.71
CA GLY A 1237 -24.39 45.59 24.13
C GLY A 1237 -23.76 44.84 25.30
N LYS A 1238 -23.35 45.56 26.35
CA LYS A 1238 -22.53 45.06 27.46
C LYS A 1238 -23.20 45.21 28.82
N ILE A 1239 -23.03 44.21 29.69
CA ILE A 1239 -23.43 44.26 31.11
C ILE A 1239 -22.22 44.62 31.94
N VAL A 1240 -22.38 45.60 32.81
CA VAL A 1240 -21.35 46.11 33.74
C VAL A 1240 -21.65 45.61 35.15
N VAL A 1241 -20.61 45.30 35.91
CA VAL A 1241 -20.69 45.10 37.35
C VAL A 1241 -19.80 46.14 38.03
N VAL A 1242 -20.40 47.00 38.84
CA VAL A 1242 -19.69 48.03 39.60
C VAL A 1242 -19.26 47.46 40.94
N VAL A 1243 -18.03 47.80 41.30
CA VAL A 1243 -17.42 47.50 42.58
C VAL A 1243 -17.58 48.77 43.42
N GLY A 1244 -18.19 48.65 44.61
CA GLY A 1244 -18.53 49.80 45.44
C GLY A 1244 -17.30 50.63 45.87
N PRO A 1245 -17.52 51.90 46.27
CA PRO A 1245 -16.45 52.81 46.69
C PRO A 1245 -15.69 52.33 47.94
#